data_AF-A0A353SB44-F1
#
_entry.id   AF-A0A353SB44-F1
#
_cell.length_a   1.000
_cell.length_b   1.000
_cell.length_c   1.000
_cell.angle_alpha   90.00
_cell.angle_beta   90.00
_cell.angle_gamma   90.00
#
_symmetry.space_group_name_H-M   'P 1'
#
loop_
_entity.id
_entity.type
_entity.pdbx_description
1 polymer ?
#
loop_
_entity_poly.entity_id
_entity_poly.type
_entity_poly.pdbx_seq_one_letter_code
_entity_poly.pdbx_strand_id
1 'polypeptide(L)'
;MSTIIGKCHSVLSLMARHVRALLCLCAAAAASGAHAETITLNVNSLYSTYGAPVPIQTEWDEGMFGRTPSTSYNHDIARLAILLSEICYLYNDDIASPDNTLLQAYHRLGVQDKDIELHYDTDFTDQELGKDQCKYSFAHRSIQSALGKKELVFLIIRGTSDISDEWISNLNISDDTGKESVLHEGFRKAADQVLQHFLSYLERSGIDTKDAFLLITGHSRGASIANLLGYYLADGSVFLPERIYDYTFASPNVTTDEDAQNSRYDFIWNIVNAEDIVPTVPIYRDKWKFRKFGRIRTLVNYWNCAPALYDENYLPRIDAFHRRLNGHGYTPFKTGPFIPIQITTLFSSLNGDVEKFYTGPFSLRGKGERILGMIFPSAGSEGSASQSQSNGGGAADWLDRLTGGKISYMAGMFTDMHMAESYLSFMMALDGNEVFSSVGCSQIIIQGCPDGAIIDGSGAPLLQFVNGKVLSSSIKFPVVAWNTPSNLLIIGIPGTMDVDVVLSHQSILPTSVPITIERFGSAGIIEQSFGKQHLYPHKGLAYRFPAGAVMLRDHKIFAEELRWTEASQLLAQTGISSRPPLLISPEINMTSDFNLGYGIHVGIPAIYGSIMGGKNVFRLLNSIEVSPGIGTQQTLIGPVMIDIETYLKCIAIIEKWPEIPQINLVPSGRVSLSYKPFRKANIFVAGVFDFRIAGFNEEAFSSYVRVKNFQLLPLTNSVSVLPSLQFGVRF
;
A
#
# COMPACT_ATOMS: atom_id res chain seq x y z
N MET A 1 8.84 54.15 -45.94
CA MET A 1 9.86 53.38 -45.17
C MET A 1 9.24 52.24 -44.35
N SER A 2 8.13 52.43 -43.63
CA SER A 2 7.45 51.38 -42.85
C SER A 2 6.93 50.18 -43.67
N THR A 3 6.51 50.39 -44.91
CA THR A 3 5.98 49.33 -45.79
C THR A 3 7.05 48.42 -46.40
N ILE A 4 8.31 48.88 -46.43
CA ILE A 4 9.46 48.10 -46.94
C ILE A 4 10.03 47.21 -45.81
N ILE A 5 10.05 47.73 -44.58
CA ILE A 5 10.52 47.00 -43.38
C ILE A 5 9.60 45.80 -43.07
N GLY A 6 8.28 45.96 -43.22
CA GLY A 6 7.32 44.87 -43.02
C GLY A 6 7.45 43.72 -44.03
N LYS A 7 7.77 44.03 -45.30
CA LYS A 7 7.99 43.01 -46.35
C LYS A 7 9.34 42.29 -46.20
N CYS A 8 10.38 42.97 -45.71
CA CYS A 8 11.66 42.32 -45.39
C CYS A 8 11.51 41.31 -44.23
N HIS A 9 10.72 41.63 -43.20
CA HIS A 9 10.49 40.72 -42.07
C HIS A 9 9.72 39.45 -42.48
N SER A 10 8.71 39.56 -43.35
CA SER A 10 7.98 38.39 -43.83
C SER A 10 8.86 37.47 -44.70
N VAL A 11 9.71 38.04 -45.56
CA VAL A 11 10.64 37.29 -46.42
C VAL A 11 11.75 36.62 -45.61
N LEU A 12 12.31 37.30 -44.60
CA LEU A 12 13.29 36.70 -43.68
C LEU A 12 12.71 35.56 -42.84
N SER A 13 11.45 35.68 -42.40
CA SER A 13 10.77 34.59 -41.67
C SER A 13 10.49 33.37 -42.56
N LEU A 14 10.18 33.62 -43.85
CA LEU A 14 9.91 32.56 -44.82
C LEU A 14 11.21 31.86 -45.24
N MET A 15 12.30 32.61 -45.44
CA MET A 15 13.64 32.07 -45.66
C MET A 15 14.14 31.27 -44.44
N ALA A 16 13.92 31.75 -43.21
CA ALA A 16 14.30 31.00 -42.00
C ALA A 16 13.53 29.67 -41.87
N ARG A 17 12.25 29.64 -42.27
CA ARG A 17 11.46 28.39 -42.33
C ARG A 17 11.93 27.45 -43.44
N HIS A 18 12.28 27.96 -44.61
CA HIS A 18 12.81 27.14 -45.71
C HIS A 18 14.22 26.63 -45.42
N VAL A 19 15.07 27.41 -44.74
CA VAL A 19 16.40 26.97 -44.29
C VAL A 19 16.28 25.95 -43.16
N ARG A 20 15.32 26.09 -42.22
CA ARG A 20 15.00 25.03 -41.25
C ARG A 20 14.47 23.77 -41.93
N ALA A 21 13.59 23.91 -42.91
CA ALA A 21 13.06 22.77 -43.66
C ALA A 21 14.17 22.08 -44.49
N LEU A 22 15.07 22.84 -45.13
CA LEU A 22 16.24 22.31 -45.83
C LEU A 22 17.23 21.66 -44.86
N LEU A 23 17.48 22.23 -43.67
CA LEU A 23 18.32 21.63 -42.64
C LEU A 23 17.69 20.34 -42.08
N CYS A 24 16.37 20.28 -41.93
CA CYS A 24 15.65 19.06 -41.56
C CYS A 24 15.65 18.02 -42.69
N LEU A 25 15.55 18.44 -43.97
CA LEU A 25 15.64 17.55 -45.13
C LEU A 25 17.08 17.06 -45.38
N CYS A 26 18.10 17.88 -45.11
CA CYS A 26 19.51 17.47 -45.15
C CYS A 26 19.89 16.59 -43.95
N ALA A 27 19.29 16.81 -42.77
CA ALA A 27 19.43 15.89 -41.63
C ALA A 27 18.72 14.56 -41.88
N ALA A 28 17.55 14.56 -42.54
CA ALA A 28 16.86 13.34 -42.97
C ALA A 28 17.59 12.62 -44.11
N ALA A 29 18.25 13.34 -45.02
CA ALA A 29 19.05 12.76 -46.11
C ALA A 29 20.45 12.30 -45.66
N ALA A 30 20.97 12.78 -44.53
CA ALA A 30 22.19 12.26 -43.90
C ALA A 30 21.93 11.07 -42.97
N ALA A 31 20.65 10.74 -42.69
CA ALA A 31 20.23 9.59 -41.89
C ALA A 31 20.02 8.31 -42.71
N SER A 32 20.32 8.31 -44.02
CA SER A 32 20.34 7.10 -44.83
C SER A 32 21.66 6.36 -44.64
N GLY A 33 21.80 5.58 -43.57
CA GLY A 33 23.02 4.81 -43.33
C GLY A 33 23.08 3.85 -42.14
N ALA A 34 22.02 3.70 -41.34
CA ALA A 34 21.93 2.64 -40.34
C ALA A 34 20.57 1.95 -40.49
N HIS A 35 20.58 0.74 -41.03
CA HIS A 35 19.37 -0.09 -41.11
C HIS A 35 19.20 -0.73 -39.73
N ALA A 36 18.04 -0.55 -39.08
CA ALA A 36 17.71 -1.32 -37.89
C ALA A 36 17.74 -2.81 -38.26
N GLU A 37 18.47 -3.61 -37.47
CA GLU A 37 18.55 -5.07 -37.60
C GLU A 37 17.69 -5.72 -36.51
N THR A 38 16.77 -6.59 -36.89
CA THR A 38 16.11 -7.47 -35.92
C THR A 38 17.11 -8.51 -35.42
N ILE A 39 17.44 -8.46 -34.13
CA ILE A 39 18.28 -9.44 -33.46
C ILE A 39 17.44 -10.34 -32.54
N THR A 40 17.94 -11.55 -32.28
CA THR A 40 17.33 -12.48 -31.33
C THR A 40 18.29 -12.68 -30.17
N LEU A 41 17.82 -12.42 -28.95
CA LEU A 41 18.55 -12.65 -27.71
C LEU A 41 17.88 -13.75 -26.90
N ASN A 42 18.67 -14.68 -26.39
CA ASN A 42 18.16 -15.80 -25.60
C ASN A 42 18.08 -15.40 -24.13
N VAL A 43 16.90 -15.55 -23.54
CA VAL A 43 16.62 -15.16 -22.16
C VAL A 43 16.51 -16.40 -21.28
N ASN A 44 17.31 -16.45 -20.21
CA ASN A 44 17.18 -17.44 -19.15
C ASN A 44 16.18 -16.88 -18.13
N SER A 45 14.97 -17.43 -18.07
CA SER A 45 14.10 -17.08 -16.94
C SER A 45 14.51 -17.94 -15.73
N LEU A 46 14.74 -17.27 -14.60
CA LEU A 46 15.12 -17.87 -13.32
C LEU A 46 14.12 -18.93 -12.85
N TYR A 47 12.84 -18.74 -13.18
CA TYR A 47 11.73 -19.60 -12.80
C TYR A 47 11.17 -20.43 -13.97
N SER A 48 11.80 -20.39 -15.15
CA SER A 48 11.27 -21.11 -16.31
C SER A 48 11.22 -22.61 -16.07
N THR A 49 10.01 -23.14 -16.11
CA THR A 49 9.70 -24.58 -16.11
C THR A 49 10.22 -25.28 -17.36
N TYR A 50 10.72 -24.54 -18.35
CA TYR A 50 11.07 -25.04 -19.68
C TYR A 50 12.51 -25.50 -19.84
N GLY A 51 13.42 -25.20 -18.90
CA GLY A 51 14.81 -25.68 -18.92
C GLY A 51 15.65 -25.26 -20.14
N ALA A 52 15.11 -24.43 -21.03
CA ALA A 52 15.75 -23.94 -22.25
C ALA A 52 15.53 -22.42 -22.38
N PRO A 53 16.54 -21.65 -22.84
CA PRO A 53 16.40 -20.21 -23.03
C PRO A 53 15.29 -19.84 -24.00
N VAL A 54 14.58 -18.75 -23.73
CA VAL A 54 13.48 -18.24 -24.58
C VAL A 54 14.03 -17.19 -25.55
N PRO A 55 13.89 -17.37 -26.88
CA PRO A 55 14.44 -16.43 -27.86
C PRO A 55 13.56 -15.19 -28.02
N ILE A 56 14.02 -14.02 -27.59
CA ILE A 56 13.28 -12.75 -27.73
C ILE A 56 13.85 -11.93 -28.89
N GLN A 57 12.97 -11.47 -29.79
CA GLN A 57 13.35 -10.57 -30.87
C GLN A 57 13.27 -9.12 -30.42
N THR A 58 14.28 -8.33 -30.77
CA THR A 58 14.29 -6.88 -30.55
C THR A 58 15.01 -6.20 -31.71
N GLU A 59 14.69 -4.94 -31.96
CA GLU A 59 15.40 -4.13 -32.95
C GLU A 59 16.71 -3.61 -32.37
N TRP A 60 17.77 -3.72 -33.16
CA TRP A 60 19.09 -3.16 -32.89
C TRP A 60 19.41 -2.11 -33.95
N ASP A 61 19.42 -0.85 -33.53
CA ASP A 61 19.76 0.33 -34.34
C ASP A 61 20.86 1.10 -33.62
N GLU A 62 22.11 0.96 -34.05
CA GLU A 62 23.27 1.67 -33.48
C GLU A 62 23.05 3.20 -33.49
N GLY A 63 22.29 3.71 -34.45
CA GLY A 63 21.92 5.11 -34.57
C GLY A 63 20.94 5.59 -33.51
N MET A 64 20.44 4.73 -32.61
CA MET A 64 19.63 5.16 -31.46
C MET A 64 20.47 5.93 -30.42
N PHE A 65 21.76 5.63 -30.33
CA PHE A 65 22.71 6.32 -29.46
C PHE A 65 23.13 7.66 -30.09
N GLY A 66 23.03 8.74 -29.31
CA GLY A 66 23.30 10.11 -29.75
C GLY A 66 22.21 10.77 -30.59
N ARG A 67 21.15 10.05 -30.99
CA ARG A 67 20.00 10.61 -31.74
C ARG A 67 19.21 11.59 -30.89
N THR A 68 18.99 11.22 -29.64
CA THR A 68 18.45 12.08 -28.58
C THR A 68 19.39 12.02 -27.38
N PRO A 69 19.49 13.10 -26.60
CA PRO A 69 20.21 13.07 -25.32
C PRO A 69 19.64 11.97 -24.43
N SER A 70 20.47 11.32 -23.61
CA SER A 70 20.02 10.29 -22.65
C SER A 70 19.02 10.81 -21.61
N THR A 71 18.97 12.12 -21.38
CA THR A 71 17.95 12.81 -20.56
C THR A 71 16.55 12.82 -21.20
N SER A 72 16.41 12.28 -22.42
CA SER A 72 15.15 11.99 -23.09
C SER A 72 14.95 10.47 -23.17
N TYR A 73 13.80 10.01 -22.70
CA TYR A 73 13.49 8.59 -22.61
C TYR A 73 13.46 7.96 -24.02
N ASN A 74 14.16 6.84 -24.19
CA ASN A 74 14.16 6.04 -25.43
C ASN A 74 13.69 4.61 -25.11
N HIS A 75 12.54 4.24 -25.68
CA HIS A 75 11.91 2.97 -25.37
C HIS A 75 12.69 1.76 -25.92
N ASP A 76 13.36 1.90 -27.07
CA ASP A 76 14.12 0.80 -27.68
C ASP A 76 15.41 0.52 -26.90
N ILE A 77 16.10 1.58 -26.41
CA ILE A 77 17.23 1.42 -25.48
C ILE A 77 16.73 0.77 -24.18
N ALA A 78 15.57 1.18 -23.66
CA ALA A 78 15.00 0.59 -22.46
C ALA A 78 14.63 -0.90 -22.64
N ARG A 79 14.14 -1.32 -23.81
CA ARG A 79 13.89 -2.73 -24.16
C ARG A 79 15.18 -3.54 -24.16
N LEU A 80 16.24 -3.03 -24.78
CA LEU A 80 17.56 -3.66 -24.73
C LEU A 80 18.09 -3.75 -23.29
N ALA A 81 17.92 -2.68 -22.51
CA ALA A 81 18.37 -2.62 -21.12
C ALA A 81 17.71 -3.70 -20.25
N ILE A 82 16.37 -3.83 -20.30
CA ILE A 82 15.68 -4.89 -19.52
C ILE A 82 16.04 -6.29 -20.02
N LEU A 83 16.22 -6.48 -21.34
CA LEU A 83 16.69 -7.76 -21.88
C LEU A 83 18.04 -8.14 -21.29
N LEU A 84 19.02 -7.23 -21.26
CA LEU A 84 20.32 -7.49 -20.67
C LEU A 84 20.26 -7.67 -19.15
N SER A 85 19.40 -6.91 -18.45
CA SER A 85 19.16 -7.07 -17.01
C SER A 85 18.52 -8.41 -16.65
N GLU A 86 17.74 -8.99 -17.54
CA GLU A 86 17.21 -10.35 -17.38
C GLU A 86 18.26 -11.41 -17.74
N ILE A 87 18.92 -11.27 -18.90
CA ILE A 87 19.90 -12.24 -19.41
C ILE A 87 21.08 -12.45 -18.45
N CYS A 88 21.43 -11.44 -17.65
CA CYS A 88 22.53 -11.51 -16.71
C CYS A 88 22.29 -12.46 -15.51
N TYR A 89 21.06 -12.95 -15.32
CA TYR A 89 20.75 -14.04 -14.40
C TYR A 89 21.14 -15.40 -15.03
N LEU A 90 22.44 -15.69 -15.02
CA LEU A 90 22.98 -16.94 -15.58
C LEU A 90 22.56 -18.14 -14.73
N TYR A 91 22.26 -19.26 -15.39
CA TYR A 91 21.95 -20.52 -14.69
C TYR A 91 23.12 -20.95 -13.81
N ASN A 92 22.87 -21.12 -12.51
CA ASN A 92 23.88 -21.39 -11.47
C ASN A 92 25.07 -20.40 -11.45
N ASP A 93 24.91 -19.22 -12.03
CA ASP A 93 26.00 -18.26 -12.23
C ASP A 93 27.24 -18.84 -12.95
N ASP A 94 27.08 -19.91 -13.73
CA ASP A 94 28.19 -20.58 -14.44
C ASP A 94 28.59 -19.80 -15.69
N ILE A 95 29.60 -18.94 -15.53
CA ILE A 95 30.17 -18.15 -16.62
C ILE A 95 30.93 -18.99 -17.66
N ALA A 96 31.40 -20.18 -17.29
CA ALA A 96 32.16 -21.07 -18.18
C ALA A 96 31.25 -21.96 -19.05
N SER A 97 29.94 -21.95 -18.78
CA SER A 97 28.96 -22.69 -19.55
C SER A 97 29.01 -22.31 -21.04
N PRO A 98 29.01 -23.29 -21.97
CA PRO A 98 28.89 -23.01 -23.41
C PRO A 98 27.53 -22.36 -23.76
N ASP A 99 26.54 -22.48 -22.87
CA ASP A 99 25.22 -21.90 -22.99
C ASP A 99 25.09 -20.55 -22.24
N ASN A 100 26.21 -19.87 -21.96
CA ASN A 100 26.21 -18.55 -21.35
C ASN A 100 25.49 -17.53 -22.25
N THR A 101 24.22 -17.26 -21.92
CA THR A 101 23.33 -16.39 -22.69
C THR A 101 23.80 -14.95 -22.73
N LEU A 102 24.48 -14.46 -21.69
CA LEU A 102 25.04 -13.12 -21.66
C LEU A 102 26.19 -12.97 -22.64
N LEU A 103 27.09 -13.96 -22.69
CA LEU A 103 28.16 -14.00 -23.69
C LEU A 103 27.59 -14.07 -25.11
N GLN A 104 26.60 -14.95 -25.34
CA GLN A 104 25.90 -15.05 -26.62
C GLN A 104 25.21 -13.73 -27.01
N ALA A 105 24.61 -13.02 -26.05
CA ALA A 105 24.00 -11.73 -26.28
C ALA A 105 25.03 -10.68 -26.71
N TYR A 106 26.18 -10.62 -26.03
CA TYR A 106 27.28 -9.73 -26.42
C TYR A 106 27.83 -10.05 -27.82
N HIS A 107 27.99 -11.34 -28.16
CA HIS A 107 28.39 -11.74 -29.51
C HIS A 107 27.36 -11.36 -30.57
N ARG A 108 26.06 -11.52 -30.27
CA ARG A 108 24.98 -11.10 -31.18
C ARG A 108 24.94 -9.59 -31.35
N LEU A 109 25.29 -8.86 -30.30
CA LEU A 109 25.55 -7.43 -30.31
C LEU A 109 26.93 -7.08 -30.86
N GLY A 110 27.69 -8.01 -31.45
CA GLY A 110 28.96 -7.79 -32.15
C GLY A 110 30.18 -7.44 -31.29
N VAL A 111 30.10 -7.64 -29.98
CA VAL A 111 31.24 -7.49 -29.06
C VAL A 111 32.22 -8.66 -29.24
N GLN A 112 33.52 -8.38 -29.16
CA GLN A 112 34.57 -9.40 -29.26
C GLN A 112 34.94 -9.96 -27.87
N ASP A 113 35.36 -11.22 -27.78
CA ASP A 113 35.71 -11.88 -26.50
C ASP A 113 36.70 -11.09 -25.65
N LYS A 114 37.74 -10.54 -26.28
CA LYS A 114 38.77 -9.76 -25.59
C LYS A 114 38.26 -8.46 -24.95
N ASP A 115 37.07 -8.02 -25.36
CA ASP A 115 36.44 -6.78 -24.93
C ASP A 115 35.33 -7.07 -23.89
N ILE A 116 35.18 -8.31 -23.42
CA ILE A 116 34.19 -8.75 -22.43
C ILE A 116 34.88 -9.14 -21.11
N GLU A 117 34.37 -8.63 -19.99
CA GLU A 117 34.73 -9.09 -18.64
C GLU A 117 33.46 -9.50 -17.87
N LEU A 118 33.44 -10.71 -17.32
CA LEU A 118 32.36 -11.22 -16.47
C LEU A 118 32.87 -11.38 -15.03
N HIS A 119 32.25 -10.69 -14.09
CA HIS A 119 32.61 -10.70 -12.66
C HIS A 119 31.50 -11.38 -11.85
N TYR A 120 31.51 -12.71 -11.81
CA TYR A 120 30.48 -13.54 -11.16
C TYR A 120 31.00 -14.34 -9.95
N ASP A 121 32.27 -14.19 -9.63
CA ASP A 121 32.90 -14.76 -8.44
C ASP A 121 32.76 -13.78 -7.27
N THR A 122 31.95 -14.14 -6.27
CA THR A 122 31.70 -13.34 -5.07
C THR A 122 32.25 -14.05 -3.83
N ASP A 123 33.10 -13.38 -3.06
CA ASP A 123 33.65 -13.93 -1.82
C ASP A 123 32.92 -13.37 -0.60
N PHE A 124 31.85 -14.03 -0.16
CA PHE A 124 31.07 -13.60 1.00
C PHE A 124 31.85 -13.68 2.33
N THR A 125 33.06 -14.24 2.34
CA THR A 125 33.96 -14.26 3.50
C THR A 125 34.91 -13.06 3.56
N ASP A 126 34.91 -12.20 2.53
CA ASP A 126 35.66 -10.96 2.51
C ASP A 126 35.35 -10.09 3.74
N GLN A 127 36.39 -9.61 4.42
CA GLN A 127 36.25 -8.88 5.69
C GLN A 127 35.69 -7.47 5.53
N GLU A 128 35.84 -6.85 4.36
CA GLU A 128 35.42 -5.47 4.11
C GLU A 128 34.06 -5.42 3.41
N LEU A 129 33.85 -6.27 2.42
CA LEU A 129 32.65 -6.29 1.58
C LEU A 129 31.63 -7.33 2.06
N GLY A 130 32.08 -8.51 2.50
CA GLY A 130 31.23 -9.61 2.93
C GLY A 130 30.04 -9.82 1.98
N LYS A 131 28.82 -9.60 2.48
CA LYS A 131 27.54 -9.77 1.76
C LYS A 131 27.20 -8.63 0.79
N ASP A 132 27.89 -7.49 0.90
CA ASP A 132 27.64 -6.27 0.15
C ASP A 132 28.39 -6.24 -1.19
N GLN A 133 28.38 -7.39 -1.90
CA GLN A 133 28.96 -7.58 -3.23
C GLN A 133 27.88 -7.91 -4.26
N CYS A 134 28.14 -7.70 -5.55
CA CYS A 134 27.22 -8.03 -6.63
C CYS A 134 27.94 -8.65 -7.83
N LYS A 135 27.19 -9.31 -8.70
CA LYS A 135 27.68 -9.83 -9.98
C LYS A 135 27.39 -8.85 -11.10
N TYR A 136 28.32 -8.70 -12.03
CA TYR A 136 28.22 -7.72 -13.12
C TYR A 136 29.09 -8.11 -14.30
N SER A 137 28.93 -7.38 -15.41
CA SER A 137 29.77 -7.52 -16.59
C SER A 137 30.09 -6.18 -17.23
N PHE A 138 31.24 -6.13 -17.90
CA PHE A 138 31.67 -5.03 -18.74
C PHE A 138 31.86 -5.54 -20.16
N ALA A 139 31.41 -4.77 -21.14
CA ALA A 139 31.65 -5.06 -22.54
C ALA A 139 31.76 -3.74 -23.32
N HIS A 140 32.51 -3.71 -24.42
CA HIS A 140 32.48 -2.55 -25.30
C HIS A 140 32.66 -2.92 -26.77
N ARG A 141 32.15 -2.07 -27.64
CA ARG A 141 32.43 -2.14 -29.08
C ARG A 141 32.25 -0.79 -29.75
N SER A 142 32.88 -0.66 -30.91
CA SER A 142 32.62 0.43 -31.83
C SER A 142 31.26 0.28 -32.51
N ILE A 143 30.50 1.36 -32.56
CA ILE A 143 29.19 1.48 -33.21
C ILE A 143 29.14 2.68 -34.15
N GLN A 144 28.29 2.60 -35.18
CA GLN A 144 27.93 3.70 -36.05
C GLN A 144 26.73 4.46 -35.47
N SER A 145 27.00 5.30 -34.48
CA SER A 145 25.98 6.11 -33.79
C SER A 145 25.45 7.26 -34.64
N ALA A 146 24.41 7.96 -34.16
CA ALA A 146 23.93 9.19 -34.79
C ALA A 146 24.96 10.33 -34.79
N LEU A 147 25.99 10.26 -33.92
CA LEU A 147 27.10 11.22 -33.84
C LEU A 147 28.37 10.72 -34.55
N GLY A 148 28.22 9.72 -35.44
CA GLY A 148 29.33 9.06 -36.15
C GLY A 148 29.86 7.85 -35.39
N LYS A 149 31.05 7.38 -35.77
CA LYS A 149 31.69 6.24 -35.12
C LYS A 149 32.05 6.59 -33.67
N LYS A 150 31.53 5.84 -32.70
CA LYS A 150 31.74 6.01 -31.26
C LYS A 150 31.90 4.64 -30.59
N GLU A 151 32.55 4.61 -29.43
CA GLU A 151 32.52 3.42 -28.57
C GLU A 151 31.22 3.39 -27.77
N LEU A 152 30.59 2.22 -27.69
CA LEU A 152 29.50 1.93 -26.76
C LEU A 152 29.99 0.93 -25.73
N VAL A 153 29.88 1.32 -24.47
CA VAL A 153 30.23 0.50 -23.31
C VAL A 153 28.94 0.00 -22.66
N PHE A 154 28.92 -1.28 -22.29
CA PHE A 154 27.85 -1.93 -21.55
C PHE A 154 28.34 -2.20 -20.13
N LEU A 155 27.51 -1.82 -19.15
CA LEU A 155 27.70 -2.08 -17.74
C LEU A 155 26.42 -2.68 -17.18
N ILE A 156 26.41 -4.01 -17.04
CA ILE A 156 25.21 -4.76 -16.69
C ILE A 156 25.38 -5.34 -15.29
N ILE A 157 24.49 -4.97 -14.37
CA ILE A 157 24.55 -5.41 -12.97
C ILE A 157 23.39 -6.36 -12.66
N ARG A 158 23.73 -7.55 -12.18
CA ARG A 158 22.78 -8.61 -11.82
C ARG A 158 22.18 -8.31 -10.45
N GLY A 159 20.87 -8.55 -10.32
CA GLY A 159 20.16 -8.39 -9.06
C GLY A 159 20.44 -9.51 -8.06
N THR A 160 19.53 -9.74 -7.12
CA THR A 160 19.69 -10.81 -6.13
C THR A 160 19.27 -12.16 -6.71
N SER A 161 20.07 -13.23 -6.52
CA SER A 161 19.69 -14.61 -6.86
C SER A 161 19.09 -15.36 -5.66
N ASP A 162 18.90 -16.68 -5.73
CA ASP A 162 18.33 -17.49 -4.64
C ASP A 162 19.28 -17.71 -3.44
N ILE A 163 20.27 -16.84 -3.23
CA ILE A 163 21.25 -16.93 -2.13
C ILE A 163 20.89 -15.92 -1.02
N SER A 164 20.69 -16.43 0.20
CA SER A 164 20.28 -15.63 1.37
C SER A 164 21.20 -14.44 1.67
N ASP A 165 22.51 -14.58 1.46
CA ASP A 165 23.49 -13.54 1.78
C ASP A 165 23.28 -12.26 0.96
N GLU A 166 22.97 -12.40 -0.33
CA GLU A 166 22.65 -11.26 -1.19
C GLU A 166 21.31 -10.59 -0.83
N TRP A 167 20.34 -11.37 -0.34
CA TRP A 167 19.07 -10.83 0.17
C TRP A 167 19.25 -10.10 1.50
N ILE A 168 20.18 -10.54 2.35
CA ILE A 168 20.49 -9.87 3.62
C ILE A 168 21.11 -8.50 3.37
N SER A 169 21.94 -8.34 2.33
CA SER A 169 22.48 -7.04 1.90
C SER A 169 21.40 -6.00 1.58
N ASN A 170 20.23 -6.44 1.09
CA ASN A 170 19.08 -5.53 0.88
C ASN A 170 18.51 -4.95 2.19
N LEU A 171 18.85 -5.53 3.34
CA LEU A 171 18.50 -5.03 4.67
C LEU A 171 19.63 -4.20 5.32
N ASN A 172 20.80 -4.09 4.67
CA ASN A 172 21.97 -3.37 5.18
C ASN A 172 21.87 -1.86 4.91
N ILE A 173 20.87 -1.22 5.52
CA ILE A 173 20.53 0.19 5.31
C ILE A 173 21.64 1.10 5.86
N SER A 174 22.07 0.83 7.10
CA SER A 174 23.29 1.38 7.71
C SER A 174 23.75 0.48 8.86
N ASP A 175 24.24 -0.71 8.54
CA ASP A 175 24.64 -1.71 9.51
C ASP A 175 25.85 -1.26 10.36
N ASP A 176 26.79 -0.51 9.78
CA ASP A 176 27.99 -0.05 10.48
C ASP A 176 27.66 0.92 11.63
N THR A 177 26.60 1.73 11.47
CA THR A 177 26.26 2.79 12.45
C THR A 177 24.94 2.58 13.18
N GLY A 178 24.04 1.80 12.59
CA GLY A 178 22.64 1.67 13.03
C GLY A 178 21.85 2.98 12.96
N LYS A 179 22.35 4.00 12.25
CA LYS A 179 21.77 5.36 12.19
C LYS A 179 21.53 5.79 10.76
N GLU A 180 20.87 6.93 10.58
CA GLU A 180 20.61 7.48 9.25
C GLU A 180 21.92 7.77 8.51
N SER A 181 22.01 7.27 7.28
CA SER A 181 23.08 7.50 6.32
C SER A 181 22.52 8.14 5.05
N VAL A 182 23.32 8.95 4.35
CA VAL A 182 22.92 9.58 3.09
C VAL A 182 22.70 8.54 2.01
N LEU A 183 23.53 7.49 1.96
CA LEU A 183 23.42 6.39 1.01
C LEU A 183 23.11 5.09 1.75
N HIS A 184 22.33 4.21 1.11
CA HIS A 184 22.13 2.85 1.58
C HIS A 184 23.47 2.12 1.59
N GLU A 185 23.89 1.65 2.76
CA GLU A 185 25.26 1.19 2.98
C GLU A 185 25.62 -0.03 2.11
N GLY A 186 24.78 -1.06 2.08
CA GLY A 186 25.04 -2.26 1.27
C GLY A 186 25.13 -1.98 -0.23
N PHE A 187 24.23 -1.15 -0.77
CA PHE A 187 24.28 -0.75 -2.19
C PHE A 187 25.49 0.12 -2.50
N ARG A 188 25.89 1.01 -1.58
CA ARG A 188 27.08 1.85 -1.73
C ARG A 188 28.35 0.99 -1.79
N LYS A 189 28.54 0.07 -0.84
CA LYS A 189 29.72 -0.83 -0.80
C LYS A 189 29.86 -1.62 -2.11
N ALA A 190 28.75 -2.17 -2.61
CA ALA A 190 28.74 -2.86 -3.91
C ALA A 190 29.07 -1.92 -5.08
N ALA A 191 28.43 -0.74 -5.14
CA ALA A 191 28.69 0.24 -6.20
C ALA A 191 30.14 0.75 -6.21
N ASP A 192 30.75 0.96 -5.04
CA ASP A 192 32.14 1.39 -4.93
C ASP A 192 33.10 0.34 -5.51
N GLN A 193 32.87 -0.95 -5.23
CA GLN A 193 33.63 -2.07 -5.82
C GLN A 193 33.49 -2.10 -7.35
N VAL A 194 32.26 -2.04 -7.87
CA VAL A 194 32.01 -2.05 -9.32
C VAL A 194 32.66 -0.84 -9.98
N LEU A 195 32.56 0.35 -9.39
CA LEU A 195 33.15 1.57 -9.93
C LEU A 195 34.67 1.42 -10.09
N GLN A 196 35.37 0.91 -9.06
CA GLN A 196 36.81 0.70 -9.12
C GLN A 196 37.21 -0.24 -10.27
N HIS A 197 36.50 -1.37 -10.40
CA HIS A 197 36.79 -2.35 -11.46
C HIS A 197 36.44 -1.79 -12.84
N PHE A 198 35.34 -1.03 -12.95
CA PHE A 198 34.90 -0.41 -14.19
C PHE A 198 35.87 0.67 -14.68
N LEU A 199 36.35 1.55 -13.81
CA LEU A 199 37.36 2.55 -14.17
C LEU A 199 38.66 1.87 -14.66
N SER A 200 39.06 0.78 -14.01
CA SER A 200 40.23 0.00 -14.41
C SER A 200 40.03 -0.67 -15.78
N TYR A 201 38.82 -1.16 -16.07
CA TYR A 201 38.46 -1.71 -17.37
C TYR A 201 38.53 -0.64 -18.47
N LEU A 202 37.90 0.53 -18.26
CA LEU A 202 37.92 1.63 -19.22
C LEU A 202 39.35 2.09 -19.57
N GLU A 203 40.23 2.18 -18.56
CA GLU A 203 41.63 2.53 -18.74
C GLU A 203 42.38 1.47 -19.56
N ARG A 204 42.25 0.18 -19.21
CA ARG A 204 42.89 -0.93 -19.94
C ARG A 204 42.40 -1.04 -21.39
N SER A 205 41.13 -0.77 -21.62
CA SER A 205 40.53 -0.78 -22.96
C SER A 205 40.84 0.49 -23.78
N GLY A 206 41.45 1.52 -23.17
CA GLY A 206 41.81 2.76 -23.87
C GLY A 206 40.60 3.56 -24.37
N ILE A 207 39.48 3.48 -23.65
CA ILE A 207 38.22 4.13 -24.05
C ILE A 207 38.26 5.61 -23.65
N ASP A 208 38.08 6.51 -24.62
CA ASP A 208 37.85 7.93 -24.34
C ASP A 208 36.41 8.14 -23.84
N THR A 209 36.24 8.21 -22.52
CA THR A 209 34.94 8.36 -21.86
C THR A 209 34.25 9.70 -22.18
N LYS A 210 34.97 10.71 -22.68
CA LYS A 210 34.38 11.96 -23.16
C LYS A 210 33.74 11.82 -24.53
N ASP A 211 34.17 10.81 -25.29
CA ASP A 211 33.65 10.54 -26.62
C ASP A 211 32.91 9.20 -26.77
N ALA A 212 32.75 8.43 -25.69
CA ALA A 212 31.99 7.17 -25.67
C ALA A 212 30.56 7.34 -25.16
N PHE A 213 29.71 6.34 -25.45
CA PHE A 213 28.41 6.13 -24.82
C PHE A 213 28.51 5.01 -23.78
N LEU A 214 27.71 5.12 -22.73
CA LEU A 214 27.55 4.09 -21.71
C LEU A 214 26.09 3.67 -21.64
N LEU A 215 25.81 2.37 -21.76
CA LEU A 215 24.55 1.76 -21.36
C LEU A 215 24.78 1.05 -20.02
N ILE A 216 24.13 1.55 -18.98
CA ILE A 216 24.13 0.94 -17.65
C ILE A 216 22.72 0.48 -17.31
N THR A 217 22.59 -0.75 -16.79
CA THR A 217 21.28 -1.30 -16.44
C THR A 217 21.37 -2.35 -15.34
N GLY A 218 20.27 -2.54 -14.65
CA GLY A 218 20.09 -3.58 -13.65
C GLY A 218 18.63 -3.77 -13.28
N HIS A 219 18.36 -4.87 -12.60
CA HIS A 219 17.06 -5.18 -12.02
C HIS A 219 17.15 -5.33 -10.49
N SER A 220 16.10 -4.92 -9.77
CA SER A 220 16.00 -5.03 -8.30
C SER A 220 17.24 -4.43 -7.62
N ARG A 221 17.96 -5.20 -6.80
CA ARG A 221 19.25 -4.79 -6.18
C ARG A 221 20.28 -4.29 -7.20
N GLY A 222 20.40 -4.96 -8.34
CA GLY A 222 21.33 -4.55 -9.41
C GLY A 222 20.96 -3.19 -9.99
N ALA A 223 19.66 -2.86 -10.02
CA ALA A 223 19.16 -1.55 -10.40
C ALA A 223 19.50 -0.45 -9.37
N SER A 224 19.52 -0.74 -8.07
CA SER A 224 20.03 0.21 -7.06
C SER A 224 21.50 0.54 -7.26
N ILE A 225 22.30 -0.48 -7.58
CA ILE A 225 23.73 -0.33 -7.82
C ILE A 225 23.96 0.44 -9.12
N ALA A 226 23.21 0.12 -10.18
CA ALA A 226 23.19 0.90 -11.43
C ALA A 226 22.89 2.38 -11.17
N ASN A 227 21.83 2.68 -10.40
CA ASN A 227 21.43 4.04 -10.05
C ASN A 227 22.57 4.83 -9.34
N LEU A 228 23.25 4.21 -8.38
CA LEU A 228 24.39 4.82 -7.69
C LEU A 228 25.60 5.02 -8.61
N LEU A 229 25.87 4.06 -9.50
CA LEU A 229 26.94 4.19 -10.49
C LEU A 229 26.67 5.31 -11.50
N GLY A 230 25.42 5.45 -11.97
CA GLY A 230 25.01 6.59 -12.79
C GLY A 230 25.27 7.92 -12.11
N TYR A 231 24.91 8.04 -10.82
CA TYR A 231 25.24 9.18 -9.97
C TYR A 231 26.76 9.42 -9.88
N TYR A 232 27.56 8.41 -9.50
CA TYR A 232 29.01 8.55 -9.37
C TYR A 232 29.72 8.96 -10.66
N LEU A 233 29.30 8.40 -11.79
CA LEU A 233 29.92 8.69 -13.09
C LEU A 233 29.61 10.11 -13.57
N ALA A 234 28.43 10.64 -13.24
CA ALA A 234 28.10 12.04 -13.50
C ALA A 234 28.79 13.00 -12.51
N ASP A 235 28.89 12.65 -11.23
CA ASP A 235 29.55 13.50 -10.22
C ASP A 235 31.06 13.53 -10.34
N GLY A 236 31.67 12.37 -10.57
CA GLY A 236 33.08 12.26 -10.90
C GLY A 236 33.43 12.86 -12.25
N SER A 237 32.44 13.33 -13.03
CA SER A 237 32.63 13.80 -14.40
C SER A 237 33.43 12.78 -15.21
N VAL A 238 33.10 11.49 -15.11
CA VAL A 238 33.78 10.43 -15.86
C VAL A 238 33.24 10.45 -17.29
N PHE A 239 31.92 10.31 -17.43
CA PHE A 239 31.20 10.47 -18.69
C PHE A 239 30.47 11.82 -18.74
N LEU A 240 30.06 12.24 -19.92
CA LEU A 240 29.08 13.32 -20.08
C LEU A 240 27.68 12.78 -19.76
N PRO A 241 26.89 13.44 -18.88
CA PRO A 241 25.54 12.98 -18.51
C PRO A 241 24.66 12.60 -19.70
N GLU A 242 24.69 13.41 -20.77
CA GLU A 242 23.92 13.19 -22.01
C GLU A 242 24.33 11.95 -22.82
N ARG A 243 25.42 11.27 -22.44
CA ARG A 243 25.95 10.04 -23.05
C ARG A 243 25.86 8.81 -22.14
N ILE A 244 25.35 8.98 -20.91
CA ILE A 244 25.06 7.88 -20.00
C ILE A 244 23.59 7.51 -20.16
N TYR A 245 23.31 6.33 -20.68
CA TYR A 245 21.97 5.75 -20.80
C TYR A 245 21.78 4.80 -19.62
N ASP A 246 21.24 5.31 -18.51
CA ASP A 246 21.01 4.54 -17.30
C ASP A 246 19.53 4.18 -17.16
N TYR A 247 19.22 2.88 -17.28
CA TYR A 247 17.87 2.35 -17.16
C TYR A 247 17.83 1.33 -16.04
N THR A 248 17.02 1.59 -15.02
CA THR A 248 16.89 0.71 -13.87
C THR A 248 15.48 0.15 -13.79
N PHE A 249 15.34 -1.11 -13.41
CA PHE A 249 14.05 -1.79 -13.30
C PHE A 249 13.85 -2.30 -11.88
N ALA A 250 12.69 -1.99 -11.29
CA ALA A 250 12.36 -2.38 -9.92
C ALA A 250 13.38 -1.90 -8.86
N SER A 251 14.10 -0.80 -9.13
CA SER A 251 15.15 -0.28 -8.23
C SER A 251 14.59 0.00 -6.83
N PRO A 252 15.17 -0.51 -5.73
CA PRO A 252 14.97 0.04 -4.39
C PRO A 252 15.37 1.52 -4.27
N ASN A 253 14.99 2.18 -3.17
CA ASN A 253 15.52 3.52 -2.87
C ASN A 253 16.97 3.43 -2.36
N VAL A 254 17.81 4.40 -2.72
CA VAL A 254 19.27 4.35 -2.50
C VAL A 254 19.82 5.49 -1.66
N THR A 255 19.12 6.63 -1.56
CA THR A 255 19.66 7.83 -0.91
C THR A 255 18.64 8.64 -0.15
N THR A 256 19.03 9.35 0.91
CA THR A 256 18.22 10.38 1.56
C THR A 256 18.48 11.80 1.03
N ASP A 257 19.43 11.96 0.10
CA ASP A 257 19.84 13.23 -0.50
C ASP A 257 18.64 13.97 -1.12
N GLU A 258 18.51 15.25 -0.79
CA GLU A 258 17.44 16.11 -1.30
C GLU A 258 17.64 16.49 -2.77
N ASP A 259 18.89 16.51 -3.23
CA ASP A 259 19.27 16.84 -4.61
C ASP A 259 19.21 15.62 -5.56
N ALA A 260 18.74 14.47 -5.10
CA ALA A 260 18.67 13.26 -5.91
C ALA A 260 17.81 13.41 -7.19
N GLN A 261 16.89 14.38 -7.20
CA GLN A 261 16.02 14.70 -8.34
C GLN A 261 16.53 15.90 -9.18
N ASN A 262 17.78 16.33 -8.99
CA ASN A 262 18.41 17.39 -9.78
C ASN A 262 18.46 17.00 -11.26
N SER A 263 18.24 17.97 -12.16
CA SER A 263 18.22 17.75 -13.61
C SER A 263 19.52 17.16 -14.18
N ARG A 264 20.65 17.29 -13.47
CA ARG A 264 21.90 16.64 -13.86
C ARG A 264 21.82 15.11 -13.90
N TYR A 265 20.88 14.50 -13.17
CA TYR A 265 20.64 13.05 -13.12
C TYR A 265 19.44 12.62 -13.97
N ASP A 266 18.90 13.50 -14.83
CA ASP A 266 17.72 13.23 -15.66
C ASP A 266 17.91 12.09 -16.68
N PHE A 267 19.15 11.63 -16.87
CA PHE A 267 19.51 10.49 -17.72
C PHE A 267 19.33 9.14 -17.03
N ILE A 268 19.11 9.12 -15.71
CA ILE A 268 18.80 7.92 -14.93
C ILE A 268 17.29 7.72 -14.95
N TRP A 269 16.85 6.65 -15.60
CA TRP A 269 15.46 6.28 -15.81
C TRP A 269 15.07 5.09 -14.93
N ASN A 270 14.38 5.35 -13.83
CA ASN A 270 13.89 4.32 -12.92
C ASN A 270 12.49 3.86 -13.32
N ILE A 271 12.40 2.67 -13.91
CA ILE A 271 11.15 2.05 -14.33
C ILE A 271 10.62 1.20 -13.17
N VAL A 272 9.41 1.53 -12.70
CA VAL A 272 8.81 0.92 -11.51
C VAL A 272 7.40 0.43 -11.79
N ASN A 273 7.05 -0.72 -11.23
CA ASN A 273 5.67 -1.14 -11.07
C ASN A 273 5.11 -0.57 -9.76
N ALA A 274 4.00 0.16 -9.80
CA ALA A 274 3.39 0.72 -8.60
C ALA A 274 2.84 -0.36 -7.65
N GLU A 275 2.58 -1.57 -8.17
CA GLU A 275 2.13 -2.73 -7.40
C GLU A 275 3.29 -3.53 -6.78
N ASP A 276 4.54 -3.23 -7.16
CA ASP A 276 5.76 -3.80 -6.60
C ASP A 276 6.19 -3.03 -5.34
N ILE A 277 6.45 -3.75 -4.25
CA ILE A 277 6.87 -3.16 -2.98
C ILE A 277 8.36 -2.83 -2.95
N VAL A 278 9.22 -3.54 -3.70
CA VAL A 278 10.67 -3.37 -3.63
C VAL A 278 11.11 -1.94 -4.01
N PRO A 279 10.51 -1.29 -5.02
CA PRO A 279 10.83 0.09 -5.34
C PRO A 279 10.45 1.11 -4.27
N THR A 280 9.66 0.71 -3.27
CA THR A 280 9.18 1.57 -2.20
C THR A 280 10.05 1.50 -0.93
N VAL A 281 11.06 0.63 -0.90
CA VAL A 281 11.94 0.42 0.25
C VAL A 281 13.42 0.74 -0.05
N PRO A 282 14.22 1.22 0.92
CA PRO A 282 13.78 1.79 2.19
C PRO A 282 12.83 2.97 1.98
N ILE A 283 12.02 3.27 3.00
CA ILE A 283 10.76 3.98 2.79
C ILE A 283 10.97 5.48 2.53
N TYR A 284 10.15 6.07 1.67
CA TYR A 284 9.99 7.52 1.54
C TYR A 284 8.75 8.00 2.31
N ARG A 285 8.82 8.03 3.65
CA ARG A 285 7.70 8.44 4.49
C ARG A 285 8.17 8.85 5.89
N ASP A 286 7.49 9.84 6.47
CA ASP A 286 7.72 10.31 7.84
C ASP A 286 9.19 10.74 8.05
N LYS A 287 9.92 10.10 8.96
CA LYS A 287 11.36 10.36 9.16
C LYS A 287 12.25 9.64 8.16
N TRP A 288 11.75 8.61 7.48
CA TRP A 288 12.49 7.97 6.41
C TRP A 288 12.42 8.84 5.16
N LYS A 289 13.59 9.22 4.61
CA LYS A 289 13.70 10.15 3.48
C LYS A 289 14.32 9.50 2.23
N PHE A 290 14.32 8.17 2.17
CA PHE A 290 14.98 7.42 1.11
C PHE A 290 14.27 7.57 -0.23
N ARG A 291 15.01 7.83 -1.29
CA ARG A 291 14.57 8.05 -2.67
C ARG A 291 15.64 7.55 -3.66
N LYS A 292 15.44 7.80 -4.95
CA LYS A 292 16.37 7.43 -6.03
C LYS A 292 16.96 8.66 -6.70
N PHE A 293 18.11 8.51 -7.35
CA PHE A 293 18.60 9.51 -8.30
C PHE A 293 17.82 9.43 -9.62
N GLY A 294 17.56 10.59 -10.22
CA GLY A 294 16.95 10.72 -11.54
C GLY A 294 15.44 10.46 -11.61
N ARG A 295 14.94 10.22 -12.82
CA ARG A 295 13.50 10.25 -13.13
C ARG A 295 12.83 8.91 -12.88
N ILE A 296 11.56 8.94 -12.47
CA ILE A 296 10.73 7.75 -12.32
C ILE A 296 9.75 7.64 -13.49
N ARG A 297 9.57 6.43 -14.01
CA ARG A 297 8.56 6.04 -14.99
C ARG A 297 7.76 4.87 -14.44
N THR A 298 6.46 5.06 -14.26
CA THR A 298 5.59 4.06 -13.66
C THR A 298 4.88 3.25 -14.74
N LEU A 299 4.98 1.92 -14.66
CA LEU A 299 4.23 1.01 -15.51
C LEU A 299 2.71 1.20 -15.37
N VAL A 300 1.98 0.99 -16.45
CA VAL A 300 0.51 0.98 -16.43
C VAL A 300 -0.03 -0.15 -15.55
N ASN A 301 -1.12 0.12 -14.84
CA ASN A 301 -1.87 -0.83 -14.04
C ASN A 301 -3.35 -0.44 -14.03
N TYR A 302 -4.18 -1.27 -13.40
CA TYR A 302 -5.62 -1.10 -13.35
C TYR A 302 -6.09 0.25 -12.76
N TRP A 303 -5.28 0.89 -11.89
CA TRP A 303 -5.64 2.13 -11.19
C TRP A 303 -5.14 3.40 -11.86
N ASN A 304 -4.08 3.31 -12.67
CA ASN A 304 -3.47 4.48 -13.32
C ASN A 304 -3.78 4.58 -14.82
N CYS A 305 -4.62 3.69 -15.36
CA CYS A 305 -5.18 3.82 -16.70
C CYS A 305 -6.65 3.40 -16.72
N ALA A 306 -7.32 3.55 -17.88
CA ALA A 306 -8.73 3.20 -17.99
C ALA A 306 -8.92 1.68 -17.75
N PRO A 307 -9.77 1.25 -16.80
CA PRO A 307 -9.93 -0.16 -16.44
C PRO A 307 -10.21 -1.09 -17.62
N ALA A 308 -11.11 -0.69 -18.53
CA ALA A 308 -11.43 -1.47 -19.74
C ALA A 308 -10.22 -1.58 -20.68
N LEU A 309 -9.46 -0.50 -20.85
CA LEU A 309 -8.24 -0.53 -21.68
C LEU A 309 -7.19 -1.48 -21.09
N TYR A 310 -7.01 -1.47 -19.77
CA TYR A 310 -6.08 -2.37 -19.10
C TYR A 310 -6.50 -3.83 -19.27
N ASP A 311 -7.73 -4.17 -18.89
CA ASP A 311 -8.20 -5.56 -18.86
C ASP A 311 -8.42 -6.16 -20.26
N GLU A 312 -8.85 -5.36 -21.23
CA GLU A 312 -9.20 -5.86 -22.57
C GLU A 312 -8.04 -5.78 -23.58
N ASN A 313 -7.03 -4.93 -23.35
CA ASN A 313 -5.92 -4.72 -24.30
C ASN A 313 -4.55 -4.97 -23.67
N TYR A 314 -4.18 -4.21 -22.63
CA TYR A 314 -2.81 -4.25 -22.11
C TYR A 314 -2.48 -5.55 -21.36
N LEU A 315 -3.31 -5.95 -20.40
CA LEU A 315 -3.09 -7.14 -19.58
C LEU A 315 -3.00 -8.42 -20.44
N PRO A 316 -3.86 -8.67 -21.45
CA PRO A 316 -3.70 -9.82 -22.33
C PRO A 316 -2.37 -9.86 -23.10
N ARG A 317 -1.85 -8.71 -23.56
CA ARG A 317 -0.57 -8.62 -24.27
C ARG A 317 0.60 -8.90 -23.33
N ILE A 318 0.58 -8.31 -22.13
CA ILE A 318 1.59 -8.54 -21.09
C ILE A 318 1.59 -10.01 -20.66
N ASP A 319 0.41 -10.56 -20.38
CA ASP A 319 0.22 -11.94 -19.94
C ASP A 319 0.68 -12.95 -21.02
N ALA A 320 0.45 -12.67 -22.30
CA ALA A 320 0.95 -13.51 -23.39
C ALA A 320 2.49 -13.60 -23.40
N PHE A 321 3.18 -12.47 -23.19
CA PHE A 321 4.64 -12.46 -23.05
C PHE A 321 5.11 -13.13 -21.75
N HIS A 322 4.44 -12.84 -20.64
CA HIS A 322 4.81 -13.39 -19.34
C HIS A 322 4.66 -14.92 -19.31
N ARG A 323 3.57 -15.48 -19.86
CA ARG A 323 3.40 -16.94 -20.01
C ARG A 323 4.49 -17.59 -20.84
N ARG A 324 4.99 -16.88 -21.85
CA ARG A 324 6.07 -17.36 -22.70
C ARG A 324 7.39 -17.48 -21.94
N LEU A 325 7.64 -16.60 -20.96
CA LEU A 325 8.84 -16.61 -20.13
C LEU A 325 8.71 -17.59 -18.95
N ASN A 326 7.58 -17.53 -18.23
CA ASN A 326 7.42 -18.18 -16.92
C ASN A 326 6.58 -19.47 -16.93
N GLY A 327 5.83 -19.75 -18.00
CA GLY A 327 4.95 -20.92 -18.09
C GLY A 327 3.62 -20.80 -17.33
N HIS A 328 3.40 -19.70 -16.60
CA HIS A 328 2.12 -19.36 -15.95
C HIS A 328 1.68 -17.94 -16.31
N GLY A 329 0.43 -17.58 -15.99
CA GLY A 329 -0.10 -16.25 -16.28
C GLY A 329 0.36 -15.20 -15.28
N TYR A 330 0.43 -13.95 -15.74
CA TYR A 330 0.74 -12.78 -14.91
C TYR A 330 -0.46 -12.40 -14.04
N THR A 331 -0.26 -12.32 -12.72
CA THR A 331 -1.35 -12.05 -11.77
C THR A 331 -1.15 -10.73 -11.00
N PRO A 332 -1.70 -9.59 -11.48
CA PRO A 332 -1.62 -8.30 -10.78
C PRO A 332 -2.54 -8.18 -9.58
N PHE A 333 -2.22 -7.28 -8.64
CA PHE A 333 -3.10 -6.97 -7.52
C PHE A 333 -4.39 -6.27 -7.96
N LYS A 334 -4.36 -5.56 -9.10
CA LYS A 334 -5.44 -4.67 -9.58
C LYS A 334 -5.87 -3.62 -8.54
N THR A 335 -4.97 -3.28 -7.63
CA THR A 335 -5.16 -2.23 -6.61
C THR A 335 -4.18 -1.07 -6.76
N GLY A 336 -3.37 -1.08 -7.82
CA GLY A 336 -2.32 -0.10 -8.02
C GLY A 336 -1.41 -0.03 -6.78
N PRO A 337 -0.94 1.16 -6.39
CA PRO A 337 -0.06 1.28 -5.24
C PRO A 337 -0.75 1.14 -3.88
N PHE A 338 -2.06 0.88 -3.79
CA PHE A 338 -2.76 0.86 -2.51
C PHE A 338 -2.16 -0.14 -1.51
N ILE A 339 -1.95 -1.38 -1.92
CA ILE A 339 -1.36 -2.42 -1.05
C ILE A 339 0.08 -2.05 -0.64
N PRO A 340 1.01 -1.72 -1.58
CA PRO A 340 2.34 -1.24 -1.22
C PRO A 340 2.34 -0.03 -0.27
N ILE A 341 1.44 0.94 -0.47
CA ILE A 341 1.27 2.08 0.44
C ILE A 341 0.89 1.60 1.85
N GLN A 342 -0.06 0.66 1.98
CA GLN A 342 -0.45 0.16 3.30
C GLN A 342 0.70 -0.56 4.01
N ILE A 343 1.48 -1.36 3.28
CA ILE A 343 2.60 -2.11 3.85
C ILE A 343 3.70 -1.15 4.31
N THR A 344 4.07 -0.18 3.48
CA THR A 344 5.09 0.83 3.83
C THR A 344 4.63 1.72 5.00
N THR A 345 3.35 2.09 5.05
CA THR A 345 2.77 2.83 6.20
C THR A 345 2.87 2.03 7.49
N LEU A 346 2.53 0.74 7.44
CA LEU A 346 2.64 -0.13 8.60
C LEU A 346 4.10 -0.25 9.03
N PHE A 347 5.02 -0.47 8.08
CA PHE A 347 6.45 -0.56 8.36
C PHE A 347 6.98 0.72 9.00
N SER A 348 6.69 1.90 8.45
CA SER A 348 7.15 3.19 9.01
C SER A 348 6.55 3.45 10.40
N SER A 349 5.30 3.03 10.64
CA SER A 349 4.68 3.16 11.96
C SER A 349 5.33 2.27 13.03
N LEU A 350 5.78 1.07 12.65
CA LEU A 350 6.44 0.11 13.55
C LEU A 350 7.93 0.46 13.75
N ASN A 351 8.59 0.98 12.72
CA ASN A 351 9.99 1.37 12.70
C ASN A 351 10.07 2.84 12.28
N GLY A 352 9.87 3.73 13.25
CA GLY A 352 9.71 5.18 12.99
C GLY A 352 10.87 5.87 12.28
N ASP A 353 12.07 5.30 12.31
CA ASP A 353 13.32 5.79 11.71
C ASP A 353 14.29 4.62 11.54
N VAL A 354 15.44 4.88 10.88
CA VAL A 354 16.49 3.87 10.64
C VAL A 354 16.97 3.26 11.95
N GLU A 355 17.16 4.07 13.00
CA GLU A 355 17.62 3.58 14.31
C GLU A 355 16.66 2.55 14.92
N LYS A 356 15.34 2.80 14.84
CA LYS A 356 14.33 1.86 15.32
C LYS A 356 14.24 0.58 14.48
N PHE A 357 14.60 0.62 13.20
CA PHE A 357 14.69 -0.60 12.38
C PHE A 357 15.74 -1.58 12.91
N TYR A 358 16.82 -1.08 13.50
CA TYR A 358 17.86 -1.87 14.14
C TYR A 358 17.54 -2.22 15.59
N THR A 359 17.18 -1.23 16.41
CA THR A 359 17.17 -1.36 17.89
C THR A 359 15.78 -1.30 18.53
N GLY A 360 14.75 -0.96 17.76
CA GLY A 360 13.40 -0.75 18.29
C GLY A 360 12.73 -2.02 18.83
N PRO A 361 11.68 -1.88 19.65
CA PRO A 361 10.93 -3.04 20.20
C PRO A 361 10.28 -3.91 19.11
N PHE A 362 10.04 -3.33 17.93
CA PHE A 362 9.55 -4.03 16.75
C PHE A 362 10.61 -4.16 15.64
N SER A 363 11.90 -3.98 15.97
CA SER A 363 13.04 -4.06 15.05
C SER A 363 12.87 -5.18 14.02
N LEU A 364 13.05 -4.80 12.76
CA LEU A 364 12.86 -5.68 11.62
C LEU A 364 14.18 -6.18 11.04
N ARG A 365 15.33 -5.52 11.29
CA ARG A 365 16.63 -5.97 10.76
C ARG A 365 16.91 -7.44 11.08
N GLY A 366 16.88 -7.79 12.37
CA GLY A 366 17.18 -9.16 12.83
C GLY A 366 16.04 -10.16 12.61
N LYS A 367 14.81 -9.71 12.37
CA LYS A 367 13.68 -10.59 12.00
C LYS A 367 13.71 -10.89 10.50
N GLY A 368 13.97 -9.90 9.67
CA GLY A 368 14.13 -10.01 8.23
C GLY A 368 15.25 -10.96 7.86
N GLU A 369 16.43 -10.80 8.46
CA GLU A 369 17.56 -11.71 8.22
C GLU A 369 17.23 -13.17 8.57
N ARG A 370 16.57 -13.41 9.71
CA ARG A 370 16.14 -14.76 10.08
C ARG A 370 15.12 -15.34 9.10
N ILE A 371 14.19 -14.53 8.60
CA ILE A 371 13.20 -14.97 7.61
C ILE A 371 13.89 -15.31 6.29
N LEU A 372 14.79 -14.44 5.82
CA LEU A 372 15.52 -14.65 4.57
C LEU A 372 16.42 -15.89 4.65
N GLY A 373 17.12 -16.11 5.77
CA GLY A 373 17.92 -17.32 5.99
C GLY A 373 17.11 -18.62 6.16
N MET A 374 15.79 -18.55 6.38
CA MET A 374 14.90 -19.72 6.33
C MET A 374 14.39 -20.02 4.92
N ILE A 375 14.33 -19.00 4.05
CA ILE A 375 13.75 -19.10 2.71
C ILE A 375 14.82 -19.46 1.67
N PHE A 376 16.00 -18.85 1.79
CA PHE A 376 17.08 -18.99 0.82
C PHE A 376 18.30 -19.71 1.45
N PRO A 377 18.98 -20.60 0.72
CA PRO A 377 20.23 -21.22 1.18
C PRO A 377 21.34 -20.17 1.43
N SER A 378 22.24 -20.46 2.37
CA SER A 378 23.44 -19.64 2.61
C SER A 378 24.59 -20.10 1.72
N ALA A 379 25.47 -19.17 1.33
CA ALA A 379 26.61 -19.50 0.52
C ALA A 379 27.52 -20.51 1.26
N GLY A 380 27.90 -21.60 0.60
CA GLY A 380 28.77 -22.65 1.17
C GLY A 380 28.07 -23.85 1.82
N SER A 381 26.74 -23.94 1.78
CA SER A 381 26.04 -25.20 2.08
C SER A 381 26.13 -26.16 0.89
N GLU A 382 27.32 -26.69 0.61
CA GLU A 382 27.51 -27.73 -0.40
C GLU A 382 26.81 -29.03 0.04
N GLY A 383 25.85 -29.49 -0.77
CA GLY A 383 25.32 -30.86 -0.68
C GLY A 383 23.82 -31.02 -0.54
N SER A 384 22.99 -30.40 -1.40
CA SER A 384 21.68 -30.96 -1.81
C SER A 384 21.00 -30.14 -2.92
N ALA A 385 21.71 -29.83 -4.00
CA ALA A 385 21.06 -29.42 -5.25
C ALA A 385 20.46 -30.64 -5.97
N SER A 386 19.55 -31.34 -5.31
CA SER A 386 18.62 -32.28 -5.92
C SER A 386 17.23 -31.86 -5.47
N GLN A 387 16.48 -31.20 -6.36
CA GLN A 387 15.05 -30.94 -6.23
C GLN A 387 14.58 -30.84 -4.76
N SER A 388 14.90 -29.74 -4.09
CA SER A 388 14.16 -29.39 -2.90
C SER A 388 12.75 -28.98 -3.35
N GLN A 389 11.88 -29.98 -3.53
CA GLN A 389 10.51 -29.80 -3.06
C GLN A 389 10.65 -29.26 -1.64
N SER A 390 10.43 -27.96 -1.50
CA SER A 390 10.47 -27.27 -0.23
C SER A 390 9.51 -27.99 0.71
N ASN A 391 10.07 -28.77 1.64
CA ASN A 391 9.38 -29.13 2.87
C ASN A 391 9.32 -27.87 3.74
N GLY A 392 8.58 -26.86 3.28
CA GLY A 392 8.05 -25.76 4.08
C GLY A 392 6.87 -26.22 4.95
N GLY A 393 6.98 -27.43 5.52
CA GLY A 393 5.91 -28.10 6.23
C GLY A 393 5.88 -27.70 7.68
N GLY A 394 4.94 -26.83 8.06
CA GLY A 394 4.57 -26.68 9.48
C GLY A 394 3.69 -25.48 9.76
N ALA A 395 4.21 -24.27 9.60
CA ALA A 395 3.52 -23.04 10.00
C ALA A 395 2.93 -22.27 8.82
N ALA A 396 3.71 -22.04 7.75
CA ALA A 396 3.26 -21.35 6.54
C ALA A 396 2.18 -22.17 5.81
N ASP A 397 2.43 -23.46 5.59
CA ASP A 397 1.46 -24.41 5.03
C ASP A 397 0.18 -24.53 5.87
N TRP A 398 0.30 -24.46 7.19
CA TRP A 398 -0.84 -24.50 8.10
C TRP A 398 -1.64 -23.18 8.09
N LEU A 399 -0.96 -22.04 8.11
CA LEU A 399 -1.56 -20.71 7.95
C LEU A 399 -2.23 -20.56 6.57
N ASP A 400 -1.61 -21.10 5.53
CA ASP A 400 -2.14 -21.06 4.18
C ASP A 400 -3.37 -21.97 4.04
N ARG A 401 -3.34 -23.18 4.61
CA ARG A 401 -4.54 -24.04 4.74
C ARG A 401 -5.67 -23.36 5.53
N LEU A 402 -5.36 -22.65 6.61
CA LEU A 402 -6.34 -21.89 7.40
C LEU A 402 -6.91 -20.68 6.66
N THR A 403 -6.14 -20.08 5.76
CA THR A 403 -6.58 -18.94 4.94
C THR A 403 -7.16 -19.36 3.59
N GLY A 404 -7.15 -20.67 3.27
CA GLY A 404 -7.65 -21.22 2.02
C GLY A 404 -6.75 -20.93 0.81
N GLY A 405 -5.43 -20.90 0.99
CA GLY A 405 -4.45 -20.66 -0.08
C GLY A 405 -4.18 -19.17 -0.36
N LYS A 406 -4.75 -18.25 0.43
CA LYS A 406 -4.68 -16.81 0.16
C LYS A 406 -3.30 -16.22 0.40
N ILE A 407 -2.52 -16.78 1.33
CA ILE A 407 -1.18 -16.29 1.62
C ILE A 407 -0.25 -16.66 0.48
N SER A 408 -0.28 -17.91 0.03
CA SER A 408 0.48 -18.35 -1.14
C SER A 408 0.08 -17.61 -2.42
N TYR A 409 -1.22 -17.36 -2.60
CA TYR A 409 -1.72 -16.55 -3.72
C TYR A 409 -1.17 -15.11 -3.67
N MET A 410 -1.19 -14.45 -2.51
CA MET A 410 -0.61 -13.12 -2.36
C MET A 410 0.90 -13.10 -2.56
N ALA A 411 1.62 -14.10 -2.05
CA ALA A 411 3.05 -14.24 -2.27
C ALA A 411 3.38 -14.38 -3.76
N GLY A 412 2.62 -15.21 -4.49
CA GLY A 412 2.76 -15.34 -5.94
C GLY A 412 2.56 -14.01 -6.68
N MET A 413 1.54 -13.22 -6.31
CA MET A 413 1.35 -11.88 -6.89
C MET A 413 2.53 -10.95 -6.60
N PHE A 414 3.09 -10.94 -5.38
CA PHE A 414 4.28 -10.14 -5.07
C PHE A 414 5.48 -10.56 -5.92
N THR A 415 5.69 -11.86 -6.11
CA THR A 415 6.74 -12.38 -6.98
C THR A 415 6.52 -11.92 -8.43
N ASP A 416 5.31 -12.08 -8.97
CA ASP A 416 4.94 -11.61 -10.31
C ASP A 416 5.19 -10.11 -10.49
N MET A 417 4.90 -9.28 -9.46
CA MET A 417 5.08 -7.83 -9.58
C MET A 417 6.56 -7.42 -9.62
N HIS A 418 7.42 -8.22 -8.98
CA HIS A 418 8.83 -7.89 -8.77
C HIS A 418 9.78 -8.56 -9.78
N MET A 419 9.44 -9.70 -10.36
CA MET A 419 10.35 -10.43 -11.24
C MET A 419 10.74 -9.64 -12.50
N ALA A 420 11.98 -9.81 -12.96
CA ALA A 420 12.48 -9.11 -14.14
C ALA A 420 11.75 -9.54 -15.43
N GLU A 421 11.32 -10.79 -15.51
CA GLU A 421 10.48 -11.32 -16.60
C GLU A 421 9.17 -10.55 -16.77
N SER A 422 8.58 -10.08 -15.67
CA SER A 422 7.37 -9.25 -15.71
C SER A 422 7.68 -7.88 -16.27
N TYR A 423 8.71 -7.19 -15.75
CA TYR A 423 9.14 -5.91 -16.31
C TYR A 423 9.48 -6.03 -17.80
N LEU A 424 10.19 -7.09 -18.20
CA LEU A 424 10.46 -7.42 -19.60
C LEU A 424 9.18 -7.59 -20.39
N SER A 425 8.19 -8.32 -19.86
CA SER A 425 6.90 -8.52 -20.51
C SER A 425 6.16 -7.22 -20.77
N PHE A 426 6.13 -6.28 -19.82
CA PHE A 426 5.57 -4.93 -20.05
C PHE A 426 6.26 -4.19 -21.18
N MET A 427 7.60 -4.18 -21.14
CA MET A 427 8.43 -3.41 -22.08
C MET A 427 8.37 -3.97 -23.50
N MET A 428 8.26 -5.30 -23.66
CA MET A 428 8.14 -5.94 -24.97
C MET A 428 6.71 -5.94 -25.50
N ALA A 429 5.71 -6.03 -24.62
CA ALA A 429 4.31 -6.14 -25.03
C ALA A 429 3.70 -4.80 -25.46
N LEU A 430 4.14 -3.69 -24.85
CA LEU A 430 3.54 -2.36 -25.00
C LEU A 430 4.51 -1.36 -25.64
N ASP A 431 3.97 -0.37 -26.35
CA ASP A 431 4.77 0.73 -26.88
C ASP A 431 5.08 1.80 -25.83
N GLY A 432 6.06 2.67 -26.09
CA GLY A 432 6.50 3.69 -25.13
C GLY A 432 5.42 4.67 -24.65
N ASN A 433 4.38 4.90 -25.46
CA ASN A 433 3.21 5.73 -25.08
C ASN A 433 2.12 4.93 -24.33
N GLU A 434 2.16 3.60 -24.39
CA GLU A 434 1.19 2.71 -23.73
C GLU A 434 1.71 2.23 -22.38
N VAL A 435 3.01 1.92 -22.29
CA VAL A 435 3.60 1.19 -21.15
C VAL A 435 3.66 2.00 -19.86
N PHE A 436 3.61 3.33 -19.93
CA PHE A 436 3.71 4.21 -18.77
C PHE A 436 2.46 5.04 -18.53
N SER A 437 2.20 5.34 -17.25
CA SER A 437 1.21 6.33 -16.83
C SER A 437 1.77 7.25 -15.74
N SER A 438 1.31 8.50 -15.75
CA SER A 438 1.56 9.49 -14.71
C SER A 438 0.35 9.73 -13.80
N VAL A 439 -0.72 8.94 -13.95
CA VAL A 439 -1.93 9.08 -13.13
C VAL A 439 -1.66 8.48 -11.74
N GLY A 440 -1.86 9.30 -10.70
CA GLY A 440 -1.70 8.90 -9.30
C GLY A 440 -2.94 8.24 -8.70
N CYS A 441 -3.03 8.25 -7.37
CA CYS A 441 -4.21 7.83 -6.63
C CYS A 441 -4.37 8.63 -5.34
N SER A 442 -5.49 8.46 -4.66
CA SER A 442 -5.75 9.08 -3.36
C SER A 442 -6.20 8.03 -2.34
N GLN A 443 -5.95 8.30 -1.06
CA GLN A 443 -6.63 7.60 0.02
C GLN A 443 -7.28 8.56 1.00
N ILE A 444 -8.43 8.15 1.53
CA ILE A 444 -9.14 8.83 2.59
C ILE A 444 -8.97 8.02 3.87
N ILE A 445 -8.54 8.69 4.94
CA ILE A 445 -8.40 8.13 6.27
C ILE A 445 -9.45 8.79 7.15
N ILE A 446 -10.36 7.98 7.67
CA ILE A 446 -11.50 8.42 8.48
C ILE A 446 -11.38 7.80 9.86
N GLN A 447 -11.40 8.63 10.89
CA GLN A 447 -11.29 8.18 12.29
C GLN A 447 -12.66 8.19 12.97
N GLY A 448 -12.93 7.16 13.77
CA GLY A 448 -14.14 7.07 14.59
C GLY A 448 -15.15 6.07 14.04
N CYS A 449 -16.44 6.31 14.29
CA CYS A 449 -17.52 5.38 13.94
C CYS A 449 -18.60 5.98 13.00
N PRO A 450 -18.25 6.69 11.91
CA PRO A 450 -19.26 7.24 11.01
C PRO A 450 -19.96 6.17 10.16
N ASP A 451 -21.10 6.54 9.62
CA ASP A 451 -21.80 5.81 8.57
C ASP A 451 -21.62 6.54 7.24
N GLY A 452 -21.52 5.82 6.12
CA GLY A 452 -21.25 6.46 4.84
C GLY A 452 -21.16 5.49 3.68
N ALA A 453 -20.93 6.07 2.50
CA ALA A 453 -20.72 5.33 1.27
C ALA A 453 -19.82 6.11 0.29
N ILE A 454 -19.23 5.34 -0.61
CA ILE A 454 -18.57 5.82 -1.82
C ILE A 454 -19.52 5.56 -2.99
N ILE A 455 -19.75 6.56 -3.81
CA ILE A 455 -20.68 6.50 -4.94
C ILE A 455 -19.92 6.85 -6.23
N ASP A 456 -20.21 6.15 -7.31
CA ASP A 456 -19.69 6.52 -8.63
C ASP A 456 -20.45 7.71 -9.24
N GLY A 457 -19.96 8.22 -10.38
CA GLY A 457 -20.61 9.32 -11.11
C GLY A 457 -22.03 9.02 -11.64
N SER A 458 -22.48 7.76 -11.61
CA SER A 458 -23.85 7.37 -11.97
C SER A 458 -24.82 7.39 -10.78
N GLY A 459 -24.30 7.57 -9.56
CA GLY A 459 -25.08 7.51 -8.33
C GLY A 459 -25.14 6.10 -7.71
N ALA A 460 -24.41 5.12 -8.24
CA ALA A 460 -24.41 3.76 -7.71
C ALA A 460 -23.38 3.59 -6.58
N PRO A 461 -23.73 2.91 -5.47
CA PRO A 461 -22.78 2.67 -4.38
C PRO A 461 -21.69 1.68 -4.80
N LEU A 462 -20.44 2.10 -4.61
CA LEU A 462 -19.22 1.31 -4.78
C LEU A 462 -18.73 0.70 -3.47
N LEU A 463 -19.02 1.35 -2.35
CA LEU A 463 -18.63 0.90 -1.03
C LEU A 463 -19.55 1.50 0.02
N GLN A 464 -19.92 0.74 1.04
CA GLN A 464 -20.65 1.22 2.20
C GLN A 464 -19.88 0.91 3.48
N PHE A 465 -19.98 1.80 4.46
CA PHE A 465 -19.46 1.58 5.79
C PHE A 465 -20.47 2.04 6.85
N VAL A 466 -20.56 1.25 7.92
CA VAL A 466 -21.51 1.47 9.02
C VAL A 466 -20.76 1.33 10.33
N ASN A 467 -20.96 2.27 11.25
CA ASN A 467 -20.23 2.39 12.52
C ASN A 467 -18.71 2.30 12.34
N GLY A 468 -18.19 2.98 11.31
CA GLY A 468 -16.78 3.00 10.95
C GLY A 468 -16.24 1.69 10.38
N LYS A 469 -17.08 0.71 10.03
CA LYS A 469 -16.65 -0.55 9.41
C LYS A 469 -17.11 -0.68 7.98
N VAL A 470 -16.22 -1.11 7.10
CA VAL A 470 -16.57 -1.48 5.73
C VAL A 470 -17.52 -2.67 5.75
N LEU A 471 -18.63 -2.57 5.03
CA LEU A 471 -19.46 -3.71 4.70
C LEU A 471 -18.78 -4.47 3.56
N SER A 472 -18.07 -5.55 3.87
CA SER A 472 -17.25 -6.28 2.89
C SER A 472 -18.03 -6.74 1.65
N SER A 473 -19.32 -7.09 1.81
CA SER A 473 -20.21 -7.46 0.71
C SER A 473 -20.60 -6.31 -0.21
N SER A 474 -20.32 -5.06 0.17
CA SER A 474 -20.63 -3.86 -0.61
C SER A 474 -19.47 -3.36 -1.48
N ILE A 475 -18.25 -3.88 -1.25
CA ILE A 475 -17.04 -3.41 -1.94
C ILE A 475 -17.13 -3.82 -3.42
N LYS A 476 -17.03 -2.83 -4.31
CA LYS A 476 -16.90 -3.01 -5.75
C LYS A 476 -15.56 -2.44 -6.20
N PHE A 477 -14.77 -3.27 -6.89
CA PHE A 477 -13.57 -2.81 -7.57
C PHE A 477 -13.90 -1.69 -8.57
N PRO A 478 -13.00 -0.71 -8.76
CA PRO A 478 -11.63 -0.64 -8.25
C PRO A 478 -11.48 -0.04 -6.84
N VAL A 479 -12.55 0.39 -6.18
CA VAL A 479 -12.45 0.97 -4.82
C VAL A 479 -12.13 -0.14 -3.82
N VAL A 480 -11.16 0.13 -2.95
CA VAL A 480 -10.75 -0.78 -1.88
C VAL A 480 -10.77 -0.05 -0.55
N ALA A 481 -11.10 -0.76 0.52
CA ALA A 481 -11.01 -0.20 1.85
C ALA A 481 -10.79 -1.29 2.88
N TRP A 482 -10.26 -0.87 4.01
CA TRP A 482 -10.07 -1.74 5.17
C TRP A 482 -10.09 -0.94 6.46
N ASN A 483 -10.15 -1.68 7.56
CA ASN A 483 -10.22 -1.12 8.90
C ASN A 483 -9.03 -1.55 9.73
N THR A 484 -8.42 -0.62 10.45
CA THR A 484 -7.41 -0.94 11.46
C THR A 484 -8.06 -1.34 12.80
N PRO A 485 -7.32 -2.02 13.70
CA PRO A 485 -7.78 -2.27 15.07
C PRO A 485 -8.10 -0.99 15.87
N SER A 486 -7.51 0.14 15.50
CA SER A 486 -7.69 1.46 16.13
C SER A 486 -8.91 2.25 15.63
N ASN A 487 -9.83 1.60 14.89
CA ASN A 487 -11.00 2.23 14.25
C ASN A 487 -10.62 3.35 13.27
N LEU A 488 -9.52 3.16 12.52
CA LEU A 488 -9.26 3.93 11.31
C LEU A 488 -9.87 3.18 10.14
N LEU A 489 -10.66 3.88 9.35
CA LEU A 489 -11.17 3.44 8.05
C LEU A 489 -10.29 4.07 6.98
N ILE A 490 -9.64 3.24 6.17
CA ILE A 490 -8.77 3.69 5.07
C ILE A 490 -9.42 3.24 3.77
N ILE A 491 -9.68 4.19 2.87
CA ILE A 491 -10.35 3.96 1.58
C ILE A 491 -9.40 4.44 0.48
N GLY A 492 -9.00 3.53 -0.42
CA GLY A 492 -8.18 3.84 -1.59
C GLY A 492 -9.05 4.06 -2.83
N ILE A 493 -8.71 5.10 -3.60
CA ILE A 493 -9.46 5.53 -4.78
C ILE A 493 -8.48 5.73 -5.95
N PRO A 494 -8.69 5.06 -7.09
CA PRO A 494 -7.83 5.21 -8.28
C PRO A 494 -7.94 6.59 -8.90
N GLY A 495 -6.84 7.20 -9.32
CA GLY A 495 -6.85 8.54 -9.93
C GLY A 495 -7.61 8.65 -11.26
N THR A 496 -8.01 7.52 -11.85
CA THR A 496 -8.83 7.46 -13.06
C THR A 496 -10.34 7.50 -12.79
N MET A 497 -10.76 7.51 -11.52
CA MET A 497 -12.15 7.45 -11.13
C MET A 497 -12.55 8.64 -10.26
N ASP A 498 -13.55 9.39 -10.69
CA ASP A 498 -14.22 10.38 -9.86
C ASP A 498 -15.31 9.71 -9.02
N VAL A 499 -15.25 9.91 -7.70
CA VAL A 499 -16.22 9.36 -6.75
C VAL A 499 -16.73 10.43 -5.81
N ASP A 500 -17.98 10.27 -5.39
CA ASP A 500 -18.54 11.00 -4.27
C ASP A 500 -18.34 10.23 -2.97
N VAL A 501 -18.04 10.95 -1.90
CA VAL A 501 -17.93 10.37 -0.57
C VAL A 501 -18.96 10.99 0.34
N VAL A 502 -19.84 10.15 0.88
CA VAL A 502 -20.92 10.58 1.76
C VAL A 502 -20.61 10.11 3.18
N LEU A 503 -20.70 11.04 4.13
CA LEU A 503 -20.51 10.81 5.55
C LEU A 503 -21.69 11.28 6.37
N SER A 504 -22.09 10.46 7.32
CA SER A 504 -23.21 10.68 8.21
C SER A 504 -22.95 10.02 9.56
N HIS A 505 -23.83 10.28 10.52
CA HIS A 505 -23.78 9.65 11.83
C HIS A 505 -25.18 9.64 12.43
N GLN A 506 -25.60 8.53 13.03
CA GLN A 506 -26.92 8.41 13.68
C GLN A 506 -27.01 9.12 15.05
N SER A 507 -26.00 9.90 15.45
CA SER A 507 -26.00 10.55 16.76
C SER A 507 -27.03 11.65 16.86
N ILE A 508 -27.57 11.85 18.06
CA ILE A 508 -28.43 13.00 18.36
C ILE A 508 -27.62 14.30 18.30
N LEU A 509 -26.42 14.30 18.89
CA LEU A 509 -25.53 15.46 18.93
C LEU A 509 -24.45 15.40 17.83
N PRO A 510 -23.89 16.55 17.42
CA PRO A 510 -22.78 16.61 16.47
C PRO A 510 -21.57 15.79 16.96
N THR A 511 -21.13 14.83 16.13
CA THR A 511 -19.99 13.95 16.45
C THR A 511 -18.77 14.34 15.64
N SER A 512 -17.65 14.63 16.30
CA SER A 512 -16.38 14.91 15.60
C SER A 512 -15.88 13.68 14.87
N VAL A 513 -15.79 13.77 13.54
CA VAL A 513 -15.25 12.76 12.63
C VAL A 513 -14.03 13.37 11.96
N PRO A 514 -12.82 13.02 12.42
CA PRO A 514 -11.61 13.50 11.78
C PRO A 514 -11.29 12.75 10.48
N ILE A 515 -10.86 13.50 9.48
CA ILE A 515 -10.58 13.01 8.13
C ILE A 515 -9.23 13.56 7.66
N THR A 516 -8.45 12.69 7.05
CA THR A 516 -7.21 13.01 6.34
C THR A 516 -7.32 12.50 4.91
N ILE A 517 -6.85 13.27 3.94
CA ILE A 517 -6.73 12.83 2.55
C ILE A 517 -5.24 12.85 2.20
N GLU A 518 -4.74 11.74 1.67
CA GLU A 518 -3.37 11.64 1.17
C GLU A 518 -3.39 11.35 -0.33
N ARG A 519 -2.48 12.00 -1.06
CA ARG A 519 -2.29 11.83 -2.49
C ARG A 519 -0.94 11.22 -2.78
N PHE A 520 -0.96 10.36 -3.78
CA PHE A 520 0.19 9.62 -4.23
C PHE A 520 0.35 9.81 -5.73
N GLY A 521 1.58 10.01 -6.17
CA GLY A 521 1.93 9.97 -7.59
C GLY A 521 1.72 8.56 -8.16
N SER A 522 1.95 8.41 -9.46
CA SER A 522 1.77 7.12 -10.16
C SER A 522 2.59 5.98 -9.55
N ALA A 523 3.78 6.29 -9.00
CA ALA A 523 4.66 5.33 -8.34
C ALA A 523 4.27 4.97 -6.90
N GLY A 524 3.14 5.48 -6.37
CA GLY A 524 2.74 5.24 -4.98
C GLY A 524 3.50 6.07 -3.94
N ILE A 525 4.24 7.09 -4.37
CA ILE A 525 4.99 8.01 -3.50
C ILE A 525 4.06 9.12 -3.04
N ILE A 526 4.06 9.42 -1.74
CA ILE A 526 3.22 10.50 -1.18
C ILE A 526 3.68 11.86 -1.73
N GLU A 527 2.76 12.58 -2.35
CA GLU A 527 2.99 13.93 -2.88
C GLU A 527 2.43 14.99 -1.93
N GLN A 528 1.26 14.71 -1.35
CA GLN A 528 0.56 15.66 -0.50
C GLN A 528 -0.26 14.95 0.56
N SER A 529 -0.20 15.45 1.79
CA SER A 529 -1.10 15.07 2.88
C SER A 529 -1.87 16.30 3.33
N PHE A 530 -3.20 16.24 3.25
CA PHE A 530 -4.05 17.30 3.73
C PHE A 530 -4.29 17.11 5.22
N GLY A 531 -3.98 18.14 6.00
CA GLY A 531 -4.13 18.12 7.45
C GLY A 531 -5.53 17.69 7.90
N LYS A 532 -5.58 17.13 9.12
CA LYS A 532 -6.77 16.55 9.72
C LYS A 532 -7.92 17.57 9.79
N GLN A 533 -8.95 17.37 8.96
CA GLN A 533 -10.18 18.14 9.00
C GLN A 533 -11.19 17.44 9.90
N HIS A 534 -11.89 18.22 10.73
CA HIS A 534 -12.94 17.69 11.60
C HIS A 534 -14.31 18.03 11.01
N LEU A 535 -15.09 16.99 10.70
CA LEU A 535 -16.50 17.12 10.36
C LEU A 535 -17.37 16.79 11.56
N TYR A 536 -18.61 17.27 11.57
CA TYR A 536 -19.53 17.10 12.69
C TYR A 536 -20.89 16.52 12.29
N PRO A 537 -20.96 15.35 11.63
CA PRO A 537 -22.23 14.74 11.23
C PRO A 537 -23.09 14.37 12.46
N HIS A 538 -24.40 14.36 12.24
CA HIS A 538 -25.41 13.89 13.19
C HIS A 538 -26.71 13.56 12.45
N LYS A 539 -27.72 13.08 13.18
CA LYS A 539 -29.04 12.80 12.63
C LYS A 539 -29.60 14.07 11.98
N GLY A 540 -29.82 14.02 10.67
CA GLY A 540 -30.30 15.16 9.87
C GLY A 540 -29.20 16.04 9.25
N LEU A 541 -27.91 15.74 9.44
CA LEU A 541 -26.79 16.42 8.78
C LEU A 541 -25.78 15.40 8.26
N ALA A 542 -25.60 15.37 6.94
CA ALA A 542 -24.59 14.58 6.26
C ALA A 542 -23.60 15.52 5.53
N TYR A 543 -22.42 15.00 5.23
CA TYR A 543 -21.42 15.68 4.42
C TYR A 543 -21.20 14.89 3.14
N ARG A 544 -21.10 15.59 2.01
CA ARG A 544 -20.74 15.03 0.72
C ARG A 544 -19.45 15.68 0.22
N PHE A 545 -18.47 14.87 -0.10
CA PHE A 545 -17.33 15.30 -0.90
C PHE A 545 -17.66 14.96 -2.35
N PRO A 546 -17.96 15.94 -3.21
CA PRO A 546 -18.32 15.64 -4.59
C PRO A 546 -17.15 15.04 -5.37
N ALA A 547 -17.43 14.44 -6.52
CA ALA A 547 -16.46 14.05 -7.52
C ALA A 547 -15.43 15.16 -7.76
N GLY A 548 -14.16 14.78 -7.90
CA GLY A 548 -13.07 15.74 -7.89
C GLY A 548 -12.68 16.25 -6.51
N ALA A 549 -13.59 16.40 -5.52
CA ALA A 549 -13.30 16.94 -4.17
C ALA A 549 -12.28 16.11 -3.36
N VAL A 550 -12.32 14.79 -3.55
CA VAL A 550 -11.39 13.85 -2.94
C VAL A 550 -10.09 13.75 -3.75
N MET A 551 -10.19 13.91 -5.08
CA MET A 551 -9.06 13.94 -6.01
C MET A 551 -8.35 15.31 -6.09
N LEU A 552 -8.90 16.36 -5.47
CA LEU A 552 -8.86 17.77 -5.95
C LEU A 552 -7.54 18.26 -6.55
N ARG A 553 -7.60 18.77 -7.76
CA ARG A 553 -6.56 19.68 -8.29
C ARG A 553 -6.35 20.96 -7.44
N ASP A 554 -7.15 21.19 -6.39
CA ASP A 554 -7.11 22.30 -5.43
C ASP A 554 -6.51 21.96 -4.05
N HIS A 555 -5.94 22.98 -3.38
CA HIS A 555 -5.23 22.87 -2.09
C HIS A 555 -6.14 22.84 -0.84
N LYS A 556 -7.47 22.74 -0.97
CA LYS A 556 -8.41 22.71 0.17
C LYS A 556 -9.47 21.62 -0.02
N ILE A 557 -9.78 20.90 1.06
CA ILE A 557 -10.86 19.92 1.09
C ILE A 557 -12.20 20.67 1.18
N PHE A 558 -13.09 20.47 0.21
CA PHE A 558 -14.45 21.01 0.23
C PHE A 558 -15.45 19.88 0.52
N ALA A 559 -16.25 20.05 1.56
CA ALA A 559 -17.36 19.17 1.89
C ALA A 559 -18.66 19.97 1.84
N GLU A 560 -19.63 19.50 1.06
CA GLU A 560 -20.99 20.03 1.01
C GLU A 560 -21.78 19.54 2.22
N GLU A 561 -22.43 20.47 2.94
CA GLU A 561 -23.37 20.13 4.01
C GLU A 561 -24.76 19.84 3.43
N LEU A 562 -25.28 18.64 3.69
CA LEU A 562 -26.62 18.23 3.29
C LEU A 562 -27.51 18.12 4.52
N ARG A 563 -28.68 18.78 4.50
CA ARG A 563 -29.56 18.87 5.67
C ARG A 563 -30.88 18.15 5.48
N TRP A 564 -31.35 17.49 6.53
CA TRP A 564 -32.67 16.87 6.69
C TRP A 564 -33.08 16.00 5.50
N THR A 565 -33.98 16.52 4.65
CA THR A 565 -34.58 15.80 3.54
C THR A 565 -33.55 15.43 2.48
N GLU A 566 -32.61 16.33 2.16
CA GLU A 566 -31.55 16.09 1.17
C GLU A 566 -30.60 14.99 1.64
N ALA A 567 -30.15 15.08 2.91
CA ALA A 567 -29.35 14.04 3.53
C ALA A 567 -30.09 12.69 3.55
N SER A 568 -31.38 12.70 3.91
CA SER A 568 -32.18 11.48 3.99
C SER A 568 -32.39 10.82 2.63
N GLN A 569 -32.62 11.61 1.58
CA GLN A 569 -32.76 11.13 0.21
C GLN A 569 -31.45 10.51 -0.30
N LEU A 570 -30.32 11.19 -0.09
CA LEU A 570 -29.02 10.67 -0.51
C LEU A 570 -28.66 9.37 0.25
N LEU A 571 -28.82 9.34 1.57
CA LEU A 571 -28.56 8.14 2.37
C LEU A 571 -29.47 6.95 2.00
N ALA A 572 -30.71 7.22 1.57
CA ALA A 572 -31.59 6.19 1.05
C ALA A 572 -31.11 5.64 -0.30
N GLN A 573 -30.66 6.51 -1.21
CA GLN A 573 -30.12 6.12 -2.53
C GLN A 573 -28.84 5.29 -2.41
N THR A 574 -27.98 5.60 -1.44
CA THR A 574 -26.74 4.83 -1.21
C THR A 574 -26.98 3.49 -0.52
N GLY A 575 -28.20 3.23 -0.03
CA GLY A 575 -28.51 2.02 0.73
C GLY A 575 -28.00 2.06 2.18
N ILE A 576 -27.53 3.20 2.70
CA ILE A 576 -27.17 3.41 4.12
C ILE A 576 -28.43 3.53 5.00
N SER A 577 -29.55 2.95 4.56
CA SER A 577 -30.68 2.62 5.42
C SER A 577 -30.35 1.30 6.12
N SER A 578 -29.46 1.35 7.11
CA SER A 578 -29.15 0.17 7.92
C SER A 578 -30.43 -0.28 8.61
N ARG A 579 -30.95 -1.46 8.28
CA ARG A 579 -31.81 -2.17 9.22
C ARG A 579 -30.95 -2.34 10.48
N PRO A 580 -31.32 -1.74 11.61
CA PRO A 580 -30.47 -1.79 12.78
C PRO A 580 -30.29 -3.27 13.16
N PRO A 581 -29.06 -3.71 13.45
CA PRO A 581 -28.79 -5.12 13.66
C PRO A 581 -29.58 -5.66 14.85
N LEU A 582 -29.87 -6.97 14.83
CA LEU A 582 -30.43 -7.64 15.99
C LEU A 582 -29.45 -7.47 17.17
N LEU A 583 -29.93 -6.82 18.22
CA LEU A 583 -29.27 -6.65 19.50
C LEU A 583 -29.53 -7.92 20.33
N ILE A 584 -28.46 -8.62 20.69
CA ILE A 584 -28.46 -9.64 21.74
C ILE A 584 -27.34 -9.23 22.69
N SER A 585 -27.68 -8.68 23.85
CA SER A 585 -26.70 -8.10 24.76
C SER A 585 -26.91 -8.59 26.19
N PRO A 586 -26.13 -9.58 26.64
CA PRO A 586 -26.08 -9.96 28.04
C PRO A 586 -25.58 -8.79 28.90
N GLU A 587 -26.12 -8.64 30.10
CA GLU A 587 -25.77 -7.56 31.01
C GLU A 587 -25.40 -8.13 32.39
N ILE A 588 -24.34 -7.60 33.00
CA ILE A 588 -24.01 -7.78 34.41
C ILE A 588 -23.88 -6.38 35.02
N ASN A 589 -24.52 -6.17 36.16
CA ASN A 589 -24.57 -4.85 36.78
C ASN A 589 -24.57 -4.93 38.32
N MET A 590 -24.25 -3.82 38.95
CA MET A 590 -24.43 -3.61 40.38
C MET A 590 -25.10 -2.26 40.62
N THR A 591 -26.04 -2.24 41.55
CA THR A 591 -26.70 -1.00 42.00
C THR A 591 -26.04 -0.46 43.26
N SER A 592 -26.24 0.83 43.52
CA SER A 592 -25.81 1.50 44.75
C SER A 592 -26.38 0.82 45.99
N ASP A 593 -27.53 0.16 45.88
CA ASP A 593 -28.20 -0.57 46.96
C ASP A 593 -27.67 -2.01 47.14
N PHE A 594 -26.51 -2.30 46.53
CA PHE A 594 -25.83 -3.60 46.58
C PHE A 594 -26.64 -4.76 45.99
N ASN A 595 -27.53 -4.47 45.03
CA ASN A 595 -28.15 -5.48 44.19
C ASN A 595 -27.21 -5.84 43.03
N LEU A 596 -26.78 -7.10 42.94
CA LEU A 596 -26.05 -7.65 41.80
C LEU A 596 -27.08 -8.16 40.78
N GLY A 597 -27.09 -7.57 39.60
CA GLY A 597 -28.01 -7.90 38.52
C GLY A 597 -27.33 -8.64 37.36
N TYR A 598 -28.10 -9.49 36.70
CA TYR A 598 -27.72 -10.19 35.48
C TYR A 598 -28.92 -10.30 34.55
N GLY A 599 -28.72 -10.22 33.24
CA GLY A 599 -29.85 -10.31 32.31
C GLY A 599 -29.43 -10.30 30.86
N ILE A 600 -30.43 -10.15 29.99
CA ILE A 600 -30.22 -10.11 28.54
C ILE A 600 -31.21 -9.15 27.88
N HIS A 601 -30.71 -8.42 26.88
CA HIS A 601 -31.48 -7.58 25.98
C HIS A 601 -31.58 -8.25 24.61
N VAL A 602 -32.78 -8.32 24.04
CA VAL A 602 -33.03 -8.94 22.73
C VAL A 602 -33.98 -8.07 21.91
N GLY A 603 -33.59 -7.66 20.71
CA GLY A 603 -34.46 -6.92 19.79
C GLY A 603 -33.66 -6.05 18.82
N ILE A 604 -34.12 -4.82 18.58
CA ILE A 604 -33.38 -3.84 17.77
C ILE A 604 -33.21 -2.54 18.59
N PRO A 605 -32.21 -1.69 18.32
CA PRO A 605 -32.03 -0.41 18.99
C PRO A 605 -33.30 0.46 19.09
N ALA A 606 -34.15 0.46 18.06
CA ALA A 606 -35.41 1.20 18.08
C ALA A 606 -36.41 0.65 19.13
N ILE A 607 -36.40 -0.66 19.37
CA ILE A 607 -37.22 -1.33 20.39
C ILE A 607 -36.62 -2.71 20.71
N TYR A 608 -36.31 -2.95 21.98
CA TYR A 608 -35.86 -4.25 22.46
C TYR A 608 -36.60 -4.67 23.72
N GLY A 609 -36.71 -5.97 23.91
CA GLY A 609 -37.14 -6.57 25.16
C GLY A 609 -35.94 -6.90 26.03
N SER A 610 -36.13 -6.85 27.34
CA SER A 610 -35.10 -7.19 28.33
C SER A 610 -35.67 -8.12 29.39
N ILE A 611 -34.90 -9.09 29.86
CA ILE A 611 -35.21 -9.85 31.06
C ILE A 611 -34.01 -9.73 32.00
N MET A 612 -34.22 -9.06 33.13
CA MET A 612 -33.21 -8.87 34.16
C MET A 612 -33.57 -9.70 35.40
N GLY A 613 -32.57 -10.27 36.06
CA GLY A 613 -32.66 -10.85 37.39
C GLY A 613 -31.70 -10.13 38.34
N GLY A 614 -31.94 -10.21 39.63
CA GLY A 614 -31.08 -9.57 40.62
C GLY A 614 -31.14 -10.23 41.99
N LYS A 615 -30.03 -10.15 42.73
CA LYS A 615 -29.94 -10.54 44.14
C LYS A 615 -29.19 -9.50 44.95
N ASN A 616 -29.76 -9.12 46.09
CA ASN A 616 -29.06 -8.25 47.04
C ASN A 616 -27.96 -9.03 47.76
N VAL A 617 -26.73 -8.53 47.69
CA VAL A 617 -25.53 -9.23 48.18
C VAL A 617 -25.55 -9.41 49.71
N PHE A 618 -26.23 -8.54 50.45
CA PHE A 618 -26.38 -8.65 51.90
C PHE A 618 -27.65 -9.40 52.33
N ARG A 619 -28.54 -9.74 51.39
CA ARG A 619 -29.86 -10.37 51.61
C ARG A 619 -30.13 -11.50 50.60
N LEU A 620 -29.12 -12.35 50.35
CA LEU A 620 -29.06 -13.35 49.27
C LEU A 620 -30.21 -14.38 49.22
N LEU A 621 -30.98 -14.52 50.30
CA LEU A 621 -32.07 -15.51 50.45
C LEU A 621 -33.43 -14.87 50.77
N ASN A 622 -33.55 -13.54 50.73
CA ASN A 622 -34.77 -12.87 51.18
C ASN A 622 -35.78 -12.66 50.06
N SER A 623 -35.33 -12.57 48.80
CA SER A 623 -36.21 -12.38 47.66
C SER A 623 -35.62 -12.90 46.35
N ILE A 624 -36.50 -13.21 45.39
CA ILE A 624 -36.18 -13.47 43.98
C ILE A 624 -36.75 -12.31 43.16
N GLU A 625 -35.89 -11.69 42.34
CA GLU A 625 -36.29 -10.61 41.41
C GLU A 625 -36.17 -11.07 39.96
N VAL A 626 -37.25 -10.91 39.19
CA VAL A 626 -37.26 -11.01 37.73
C VAL A 626 -37.98 -9.78 37.17
N SER A 627 -37.35 -9.12 36.21
CA SER A 627 -37.73 -7.80 35.75
C SER A 627 -37.78 -7.81 34.22
N PRO A 628 -38.88 -8.30 33.61
CA PRO A 628 -39.14 -8.07 32.20
C PRO A 628 -39.29 -6.57 31.93
N GLY A 629 -38.78 -6.15 30.78
CA GLY A 629 -38.82 -4.76 30.37
C GLY A 629 -38.78 -4.59 28.87
N ILE A 630 -39.05 -3.36 28.45
CA ILE A 630 -38.89 -2.89 27.07
C ILE A 630 -38.07 -1.61 27.10
N GLY A 631 -37.26 -1.41 26.07
CA GLY A 631 -36.38 -0.25 25.99
C GLY A 631 -36.10 0.20 24.58
N THR A 632 -35.46 1.36 24.51
CA THR A 632 -34.95 1.96 23.29
C THR A 632 -33.52 2.44 23.52
N GLN A 633 -32.69 2.37 22.49
CA GLN A 633 -31.29 2.79 22.51
C GLN A 633 -31.01 3.75 21.36
N GLN A 634 -30.31 4.83 21.64
CA GLN A 634 -29.85 5.80 20.63
C GLN A 634 -28.39 6.19 20.88
N THR A 635 -27.67 6.53 19.82
CA THR A 635 -26.33 7.11 19.94
C THR A 635 -26.47 8.58 20.33
N LEU A 636 -25.92 8.97 21.48
CA LEU A 636 -25.96 10.35 21.94
C LEU A 636 -24.92 11.20 21.20
N ILE A 637 -23.63 10.82 21.32
CA ILE A 637 -22.49 11.50 20.71
C ILE A 637 -21.31 10.53 20.58
N GLY A 638 -20.71 10.42 19.38
CA GLY A 638 -19.61 9.49 19.13
C GLY A 638 -19.90 8.06 19.62
N PRO A 639 -19.03 7.47 20.48
CA PRO A 639 -19.23 6.13 21.03
C PRO A 639 -20.17 6.07 22.26
N VAL A 640 -20.79 7.20 22.65
CA VAL A 640 -21.69 7.28 23.81
C VAL A 640 -23.12 7.02 23.36
N MET A 641 -23.79 6.08 24.02
CA MET A 641 -25.19 5.73 23.79
C MET A 641 -26.03 6.13 25.00
N ILE A 642 -27.30 6.43 24.74
CA ILE A 642 -28.33 6.60 25.75
C ILE A 642 -29.39 5.51 25.56
N ASP A 643 -29.76 4.85 26.65
CA ASP A 643 -30.85 3.90 26.67
C ASP A 643 -31.92 4.35 27.66
N ILE A 644 -33.17 4.12 27.28
CA ILE A 644 -34.34 4.39 28.12
C ILE A 644 -35.14 3.10 28.17
N GLU A 645 -35.34 2.58 29.37
CA GLU A 645 -36.05 1.33 29.63
C GLU A 645 -37.12 1.49 30.69
N THR A 646 -38.16 0.69 30.54
CA THR A 646 -39.21 0.53 31.54
C THR A 646 -39.35 -0.94 31.89
N TYR A 647 -39.43 -1.22 33.19
CA TYR A 647 -39.55 -2.56 33.75
C TYR A 647 -40.81 -2.72 34.58
N LEU A 648 -41.25 -3.96 34.68
CA LEU A 648 -42.11 -4.41 35.76
C LEU A 648 -41.31 -5.40 36.61
N LYS A 649 -40.74 -4.96 37.73
CA LYS A 649 -39.97 -5.85 38.60
C LYS A 649 -40.94 -6.72 39.39
N CYS A 650 -40.84 -8.04 39.22
CA CYS A 650 -41.58 -9.03 39.99
C CYS A 650 -40.69 -9.53 41.11
N ILE A 651 -41.03 -9.16 42.36
CA ILE A 651 -40.22 -9.48 43.54
C ILE A 651 -41.02 -10.44 44.42
N ALA A 652 -40.56 -11.68 44.52
CA ALA A 652 -41.12 -12.69 45.40
C ALA A 652 -40.28 -12.76 46.68
N ILE A 653 -40.90 -12.59 47.85
CA ILE A 653 -40.23 -12.59 49.16
C ILE A 653 -40.26 -14.01 49.74
N ILE A 654 -39.11 -14.53 50.19
CA ILE A 654 -38.93 -15.96 50.52
C ILE A 654 -39.37 -16.31 51.96
N GLU A 655 -39.34 -15.36 52.90
CA GLU A 655 -39.60 -15.63 54.34
C GLU A 655 -41.01 -16.19 54.66
N LYS A 656 -41.98 -16.05 53.75
CA LYS A 656 -43.37 -16.50 53.94
C LYS A 656 -43.68 -17.87 53.29
N TRP A 657 -42.71 -18.79 53.15
CA TRP A 657 -42.96 -20.16 52.66
C TRP A 657 -43.51 -21.07 53.79
N PRO A 658 -44.76 -20.85 54.20
CA PRO A 658 -45.81 -21.81 53.85
C PRO A 658 -47.13 -21.19 53.34
N GLU A 659 -47.19 -19.88 53.10
CA GLU A 659 -48.33 -19.20 52.46
C GLU A 659 -47.97 -18.73 51.04
N ILE A 660 -48.99 -18.47 50.22
CA ILE A 660 -48.85 -18.09 48.81
C ILE A 660 -47.79 -16.98 48.67
N PRO A 661 -46.73 -17.15 47.85
CA PRO A 661 -45.67 -16.16 47.73
C PRO A 661 -46.25 -14.82 47.29
N GLN A 662 -46.11 -13.80 48.14
CA GLN A 662 -46.58 -12.45 47.84
C GLN A 662 -45.65 -11.82 46.80
N ILE A 663 -46.11 -11.81 45.54
CA ILE A 663 -45.40 -11.20 44.42
C ILE A 663 -45.69 -9.71 44.43
N ASN A 664 -44.66 -8.91 44.68
CA ASN A 664 -44.76 -7.46 44.58
C ASN A 664 -44.37 -7.02 43.17
N LEU A 665 -45.24 -6.21 42.55
CA LEU A 665 -45.00 -5.64 41.24
C LEU A 665 -44.51 -4.20 41.39
N VAL A 666 -43.31 -3.91 40.90
CA VAL A 666 -42.68 -2.59 41.01
C VAL A 666 -42.46 -2.02 39.62
N PRO A 667 -43.31 -1.09 39.16
CA PRO A 667 -43.04 -0.30 37.97
C PRO A 667 -41.71 0.43 38.16
N SER A 668 -40.84 0.37 37.16
CA SER A 668 -39.51 0.97 37.27
C SER A 668 -39.05 1.57 35.94
N GLY A 669 -38.30 2.67 35.99
CA GLY A 669 -37.65 3.26 34.83
C GLY A 669 -36.12 3.21 34.96
N ARG A 670 -35.41 3.08 33.84
CA ARG A 670 -33.95 3.20 33.79
C ARG A 670 -33.54 4.11 32.64
N VAL A 671 -32.61 5.02 32.94
CA VAL A 671 -31.92 5.81 31.93
C VAL A 671 -30.43 5.50 32.06
N SER A 672 -29.83 4.91 31.03
CA SER A 672 -28.41 4.55 31.02
C SER A 672 -27.63 5.36 30.01
N LEU A 673 -26.41 5.75 30.40
CA LEU A 673 -25.37 6.22 29.51
C LEU A 673 -24.33 5.12 29.38
N SER A 674 -24.13 4.65 28.16
CA SER A 674 -23.21 3.58 27.83
C SER A 674 -22.06 4.12 27.00
N TYR A 675 -20.82 3.77 27.35
CA TYR A 675 -19.63 4.04 26.55
C TYR A 675 -19.15 2.76 25.88
N LYS A 676 -18.89 2.82 24.57
CA LYS A 676 -18.47 1.69 23.73
C LYS A 676 -17.01 1.83 23.29
N PRO A 677 -16.03 1.53 24.17
CA PRO A 677 -14.60 1.64 23.83
C PRO A 677 -14.15 0.56 22.85
N PHE A 678 -14.74 -0.64 22.94
CA PHE A 678 -14.38 -1.81 22.14
C PHE A 678 -15.63 -2.55 21.66
N ARG A 679 -15.49 -3.31 20.57
CA ARG A 679 -16.63 -3.85 19.79
C ARG A 679 -17.52 -4.88 20.49
N LYS A 680 -17.12 -5.46 21.63
CA LYS A 680 -17.81 -6.60 22.31
C LYS A 680 -18.18 -6.33 23.78
N ALA A 681 -18.03 -5.11 24.27
CA ALA A 681 -18.45 -4.75 25.62
C ALA A 681 -18.69 -3.24 25.74
N ASN A 682 -19.80 -2.86 26.38
CA ASN A 682 -20.12 -1.50 26.75
C ASN A 682 -20.08 -1.38 28.27
N ILE A 683 -19.42 -0.35 28.78
CA ILE A 683 -19.52 0.00 30.20
C ILE A 683 -20.63 1.05 30.31
N PHE A 684 -21.52 0.91 31.29
CA PHE A 684 -22.61 1.85 31.46
C PHE A 684 -22.78 2.31 32.90
N VAL A 685 -23.35 3.50 33.05
CA VAL A 685 -23.89 4.04 34.29
C VAL A 685 -25.34 4.40 34.05
N ALA A 686 -26.23 4.08 34.99
CA ALA A 686 -27.65 4.32 34.87
C ALA A 686 -28.27 4.89 36.14
N GLY A 687 -29.26 5.76 35.97
CA GLY A 687 -30.21 6.09 37.03
C GLY A 687 -31.40 5.15 36.94
N VAL A 688 -31.73 4.49 38.05
CA VAL A 688 -32.88 3.58 38.17
C VAL A 688 -33.90 4.21 39.11
N PHE A 689 -35.17 4.18 38.71
CA PHE A 689 -36.27 4.84 39.40
C PHE A 689 -37.37 3.82 39.68
N ASP A 690 -37.47 3.37 40.93
CA ASP A 690 -38.44 2.37 41.34
C ASP A 690 -39.65 3.03 42.00
N PHE A 691 -40.86 2.76 41.51
CA PHE A 691 -42.08 3.44 41.95
C PHE A 691 -42.78 2.63 43.05
N ARG A 692 -42.85 3.22 44.26
CA ARG A 692 -43.64 2.74 45.40
C ARG A 692 -45.06 3.28 45.29
N ILE A 693 -46.04 2.39 45.33
CA ILE A 693 -47.46 2.69 45.35
C ILE A 693 -48.03 2.20 46.68
N ALA A 694 -48.61 3.12 47.44
CA ALA A 694 -49.17 2.83 48.74
C ALA A 694 -50.30 1.78 48.64
N GLY A 695 -50.30 0.81 49.56
CA GLY A 695 -51.25 -0.31 49.58
C GLY A 695 -51.06 -1.37 48.50
N PHE A 696 -50.05 -1.26 47.63
CA PHE A 696 -49.85 -2.17 46.50
C PHE A 696 -48.53 -2.94 46.56
N ASN A 697 -47.40 -2.25 46.64
CA ASN A 697 -46.07 -2.87 46.51
C ASN A 697 -45.08 -2.45 47.61
N GLU A 698 -45.59 -2.00 48.75
CA GLU A 698 -44.77 -1.43 49.82
C GLU A 698 -43.77 -2.42 50.43
N GLU A 699 -44.11 -3.71 50.47
CA GLU A 699 -43.23 -4.74 51.04
C GLU A 699 -41.92 -4.89 50.25
N ALA A 700 -41.93 -4.64 48.94
CA ALA A 700 -40.73 -4.62 48.10
C ALA A 700 -39.72 -3.53 48.51
N PHE A 701 -40.17 -2.50 49.22
CA PHE A 701 -39.36 -1.40 49.74
C PHE A 701 -39.06 -1.56 51.23
N SER A 702 -39.29 -2.73 51.83
CA SER A 702 -38.88 -2.97 53.22
C SER A 702 -37.36 -3.14 53.32
N SER A 703 -36.79 -2.80 54.48
CA SER A 703 -35.36 -3.02 54.80
C SER A 703 -34.96 -4.50 54.83
N TYR A 704 -35.97 -5.39 54.84
CA TYR A 704 -35.81 -6.83 54.72
C TYR A 704 -35.41 -7.26 53.30
N VAL A 705 -35.95 -6.58 52.28
CA VAL A 705 -35.76 -6.90 50.86
C VAL A 705 -34.63 -6.06 50.26
N ARG A 706 -34.50 -4.79 50.65
CA ARG A 706 -33.53 -3.84 50.04
C ARG A 706 -32.82 -2.98 51.06
N VAL A 707 -31.54 -2.70 50.81
CA VAL A 707 -30.78 -1.65 51.51
C VAL A 707 -31.15 -0.31 50.86
N LYS A 708 -31.59 0.67 51.65
CA LYS A 708 -31.97 2.00 51.12
C LYS A 708 -30.80 2.97 51.30
N ASN A 709 -30.09 3.28 50.21
CA ASN A 709 -29.02 4.27 50.26
C ASN A 709 -29.48 5.68 49.88
N PHE A 710 -30.65 5.80 49.25
CA PHE A 710 -31.28 7.09 48.93
C PHE A 710 -32.63 7.24 49.65
N GLN A 711 -33.05 8.49 49.85
CA GLN A 711 -34.37 8.79 50.42
C GLN A 711 -35.48 8.58 49.39
N LEU A 712 -36.63 8.13 49.87
CA LEU A 712 -37.84 8.01 49.08
C LEU A 712 -38.40 9.41 48.77
N LEU A 713 -38.56 9.73 47.49
CA LEU A 713 -39.05 11.03 47.05
C LEU A 713 -40.56 10.95 46.76
N PRO A 714 -41.42 11.70 47.48
CA PRO A 714 -42.86 11.68 47.22
C PRO A 714 -43.18 12.36 45.88
N LEU A 715 -43.99 11.70 45.05
CA LEU A 715 -44.54 12.28 43.81
C LEU A 715 -45.99 12.71 44.00
N THR A 716 -46.77 11.91 44.75
CA THR A 716 -48.13 12.20 45.20
C THR A 716 -48.33 11.62 46.61
N ASN A 717 -49.53 11.78 47.18
CA ASN A 717 -49.88 11.19 48.48
C ASN A 717 -49.82 9.64 48.49
N SER A 718 -49.91 8.99 47.32
CA SER A 718 -49.94 7.53 47.21
C SER A 718 -48.80 6.95 46.39
N VAL A 719 -47.98 7.79 45.74
CA VAL A 719 -46.87 7.36 44.89
C VAL A 719 -45.59 8.06 45.30
N SER A 720 -44.52 7.29 45.44
CA SER A 720 -43.18 7.81 45.69
C SER A 720 -42.17 7.08 44.82
N VAL A 721 -41.02 7.70 44.57
CA VAL A 721 -39.94 7.10 43.78
C VAL A 721 -38.70 6.88 44.65
N LEU A 722 -38.07 5.73 44.51
CA LEU A 722 -36.76 5.44 45.08
C LEU A 722 -35.71 5.48 43.95
N PRO A 723 -34.86 6.51 43.88
CA PRO A 723 -33.76 6.55 42.93
C PRO A 723 -32.61 5.66 43.41
N SER A 724 -31.92 5.02 42.47
CA SER A 724 -30.63 4.35 42.72
C SER A 724 -29.70 4.54 41.52
N LEU A 725 -28.40 4.39 41.77
CA LEU A 725 -27.39 4.38 40.70
C LEU A 725 -27.04 2.95 40.35
N GLN A 726 -26.86 2.66 39.08
CA GLN A 726 -26.46 1.34 38.59
C GLN A 726 -25.24 1.50 37.68
N PHE A 727 -24.30 0.57 37.78
CA PHE A 727 -23.16 0.50 36.88
C PHE A 727 -22.93 -0.94 36.46
N GLY A 728 -22.43 -1.14 35.25
CA GLY A 728 -22.26 -2.49 34.74
C GLY A 728 -21.59 -2.57 33.39
N VAL A 729 -21.56 -3.81 32.89
CA VAL A 729 -21.04 -4.16 31.58
C VAL A 729 -22.12 -4.88 30.79
N ARG A 730 -22.32 -4.47 29.54
CA ARG A 730 -23.13 -5.15 28.54
C ARG A 730 -22.22 -5.77 27.49
N PHE A 731 -22.43 -7.03 27.14
CA PHE A 731 -21.61 -7.77 26.18
C PHE A 731 -22.21 -7.73 24.77
#